data_AF-A0A9Q3GQI3-F1
#
_entry.id   AF-A0A9Q3GQI3-F1
#
_cell.length_a   1.000
_cell.length_b   1.000
_cell.length_c   1.000
_cell.angle_alpha   90.00
_cell.angle_beta   90.00
_cell.angle_gamma   90.00
#
_symmetry.space_group_name_H-M   'P 1'
#
loop_
_entity.id
_entity.type
_entity.pdbx_description
1 polymer ?
#
loop_
_entity_poly.entity_id
_entity_poly.type
_entity_poly.pdbx_seq_one_letter_code
_entity_poly.pdbx_strand_id
1 'polypeptide(L)'
;MKKCLAFTRFGAPCPEPPASGSKWCITHEELQGKCLRIYKHHSRELDRYAVENPYLNFRIPADEPHVSQPRTHITAEMIPDASHVAQVDDQEALRAWYQIARRTWALANRAVLAREHHHSQFYQHGDDSHRHFNEILRHKQDVLEQLMSAIDQKLFELTIGAEEAEWLLPEKSNESSSAHVLMFSCDELADSCSRDGPTTLETPFTPPSSPTPCQQCESVSEDPDEKLYRKKKTVIGQLMNYLDFPQTSFGIPLEACQELQEIIRNIFRRIIVRDAGLFVRAKEFDPSPSSGSGLYPENSRLNHEDFQCPIKAFINSDRLSLKELERLWGLMKLGKDKIGPELIRNSIADIYRDPIGNDAKQKVGTNNVKKSAKIWILGGYVWRKAQEGPLIRSGCDYLHALVGCAGCMLSVCRTFEEWIENRRLAFVGYRYDAWAEPQEQPFERLFRCLRIVVCRHNCHSKRYKVEKIVPKSKKLKTVYTETQERHFLQLCMSLADPRVDKIINALHMQTTLFNLFAVRRDTGEITHRPASEDGLWCSRIRSGYSAVERKTKRFTPASAFKADKHLFRNTLCSPETAFKHRFNDCWDVLIMDAKAGDFQSFIASIEKVALQVIGFASIKEALINEQKQELVIKGKNDSTGLFAVSSSPTLSSSNRSTFFSKNAIAGLQNCRLLFKDSFSKEIPGANSRNDKSAILTSAKK
;
A
#
# COMPACT_ATOMS: atom_id res chain seq x y z
N MET A 1 17.05 14.75 60.45
CA MET A 1 16.57 16.04 59.92
C MET A 1 15.42 15.78 58.94
N LYS A 2 14.30 16.50 59.05
CA LYS A 2 13.25 16.44 58.03
C LYS A 2 13.83 17.01 56.73
N LYS A 3 13.60 16.35 55.59
CA LYS A 3 13.99 16.82 54.25
C LYS A 3 12.76 17.39 53.55
N CYS A 4 12.98 18.30 52.60
CA CYS A 4 11.92 18.75 51.69
C CYS A 4 11.29 17.54 50.98
N LEU A 5 9.95 17.49 50.93
CA LEU A 5 9.22 16.38 50.29
C LEU A 5 9.11 16.49 48.77
N ALA A 6 9.60 17.58 48.17
CA ALA A 6 9.56 17.77 46.72
C ALA A 6 10.65 16.95 46.01
N PHE A 7 10.45 16.75 44.70
CA PHE A 7 11.37 16.05 43.82
C PHE A 7 12.05 17.03 42.87
N THR A 8 13.33 16.82 42.64
CA THR A 8 14.09 17.48 41.59
C THR A 8 13.58 17.03 40.21
N ARG A 9 13.98 17.74 39.15
CA ARG A 9 13.64 17.36 37.75
C ARG A 9 14.02 15.92 37.36
N PHE A 10 14.98 15.32 38.07
CA PHE A 10 15.46 13.96 37.81
C PHE A 10 14.67 12.91 38.60
N GLY A 11 13.60 13.30 39.29
CA GLY A 11 12.85 12.43 40.18
C GLY A 11 13.59 12.09 41.48
N ALA A 12 14.73 12.72 41.76
CA ALA A 12 15.44 12.54 43.03
C ALA A 12 14.86 13.45 44.12
N PRO A 13 14.77 13.02 45.39
CA PRO A 13 14.30 13.87 46.49
C PRO A 13 15.13 15.15 46.64
N CYS A 14 14.47 16.26 46.99
CA CYS A 14 15.14 17.54 47.22
C CYS A 14 16.14 17.43 48.40
N PRO A 15 17.40 17.89 48.24
CA PRO A 15 18.40 17.81 49.29
C PRO A 15 18.21 18.85 50.41
N GLU A 16 17.47 19.92 50.14
CA GLU A 16 17.30 21.06 51.06
C GLU A 16 16.38 20.74 52.24
N PRO A 17 16.62 21.32 53.43
CA PRO A 17 15.70 21.20 54.56
C PRO A 17 14.39 21.96 54.29
N PRO A 18 13.27 21.53 54.88
CA PRO A 18 12.00 22.24 54.76
C PRO A 18 12.05 23.60 55.49
N ALA A 19 11.29 24.57 54.98
CA ALA A 19 11.10 25.86 55.63
C ALA A 19 10.31 25.69 56.94
N SER A 20 10.44 26.65 57.86
CA SER A 20 9.75 26.60 59.15
C SER A 20 8.23 26.52 58.95
N GLY A 21 7.60 25.45 59.48
CA GLY A 21 6.16 25.19 59.33
C GLY A 21 5.73 24.60 57.99
N SER A 22 6.64 24.38 57.04
CA SER A 22 6.33 23.78 55.73
C SER A 22 6.86 22.34 55.60
N LYS A 23 6.31 21.62 54.62
CA LYS A 23 6.82 20.33 54.13
C LYS A 23 7.86 20.50 53.01
N TRP A 24 8.01 21.72 52.47
CA TRP A 24 8.86 22.07 51.34
C TRP A 24 9.94 23.08 51.77
N CYS A 25 11.09 23.13 51.07
CA CYS A 25 12.05 24.22 51.23
C CYS A 25 11.48 25.52 50.65
N ILE A 26 12.07 26.69 50.96
CA ILE A 26 11.56 28.00 50.53
C ILE A 26 11.31 28.05 49.00
N THR A 27 12.27 27.57 48.22
CA THR A 27 12.16 27.52 46.75
C THR A 27 10.99 26.65 46.29
N HIS A 28 10.83 25.46 46.88
CA HIS A 28 9.76 24.54 46.50
C HIS A 28 8.39 25.00 47.02
N GLU A 29 8.30 25.71 48.14
CA GLU A 29 7.06 26.35 48.60
C GLU A 29 6.54 27.37 47.57
N GLU A 30 7.43 28.24 47.09
CA GLU A 30 7.09 29.22 46.05
C GLU A 30 6.70 28.55 44.73
N LEU A 31 7.46 27.53 44.29
CA LEU A 31 7.17 26.77 43.07
C LEU A 31 5.85 26.01 43.19
N GLN A 32 5.55 25.43 44.35
CA GLN A 32 4.30 24.74 44.61
C GLN A 32 3.12 25.69 44.45
N GLY A 33 3.19 26.87 45.08
CA GLY A 33 2.14 27.88 44.97
C GLY A 33 1.97 28.39 43.54
N LYS A 34 3.06 28.54 42.77
CA LYS A 34 3.02 28.92 41.34
C LYS A 34 2.34 27.83 40.50
N CYS A 35 2.79 26.58 40.58
CA CYS A 35 2.21 25.45 39.83
C CYS A 35 0.75 25.21 40.19
N LEU A 36 0.39 25.34 41.48
CA LEU A 36 -0.97 25.26 41.99
C LEU A 36 -1.90 26.32 41.36
N ARG A 37 -1.43 27.57 41.27
CA ARG A 37 -2.18 28.65 40.60
C ARG A 37 -2.36 28.37 39.11
N ILE A 38 -1.32 27.89 38.43
CA ILE A 38 -1.35 27.59 36.99
C ILE A 38 -2.38 26.49 36.68
N TYR A 39 -2.33 25.34 37.38
CA TYR A 39 -3.28 24.26 37.05
C TYR A 39 -4.73 24.65 37.42
N LYS A 40 -4.95 25.39 38.52
CA LYS A 40 -6.29 25.89 38.88
C LYS A 40 -6.81 26.89 37.86
N HIS A 41 -5.93 27.74 37.33
CA HIS A 41 -6.26 28.68 36.27
C HIS A 41 -6.72 27.95 35.00
N HIS A 42 -5.95 26.97 34.51
CA HIS A 42 -6.34 26.19 33.33
C HIS A 42 -7.62 25.38 33.53
N SER A 43 -7.84 24.83 34.73
CA SER A 43 -9.09 24.12 35.05
C SER A 43 -10.31 25.06 34.98
N ARG A 44 -10.20 26.27 35.56
CA ARG A 44 -11.27 27.28 35.48
C ARG A 44 -11.48 27.79 34.06
N GLU A 45 -10.41 27.94 33.28
CA GLU A 45 -10.50 28.36 31.88
C GLU A 45 -11.26 27.32 31.04
N LEU A 46 -10.97 26.03 31.24
CA LEU A 46 -11.70 24.92 30.62
C LEU A 46 -13.19 24.97 30.97
N ASP A 47 -13.52 25.03 32.27
CA ASP A 47 -14.91 25.01 32.74
C ASP A 47 -15.69 26.22 32.21
N ARG A 48 -15.10 27.42 32.28
CA ARG A 48 -15.71 28.65 31.75
C ARG A 48 -15.96 28.54 30.26
N TYR A 49 -14.98 28.09 29.48
CA TYR A 49 -15.10 27.99 28.03
C TYR A 49 -16.23 27.02 27.62
N ALA A 50 -16.33 25.87 28.30
CA ALA A 50 -17.35 24.86 28.02
C ALA A 50 -18.78 25.37 28.30
N VAL A 51 -18.96 26.22 29.32
CA VAL A 51 -20.25 26.84 29.65
C VAL A 51 -20.60 27.98 28.67
N GLU A 52 -19.62 28.80 28.30
CA GLU A 52 -19.82 29.95 27.41
C GLU A 52 -20.05 29.56 25.94
N ASN A 53 -19.63 28.35 25.54
CA ASN A 53 -19.68 27.90 24.14
C ASN A 53 -20.44 26.57 24.00
N PRO A 54 -21.76 26.54 24.24
CA PRO A 54 -22.56 25.34 24.07
C PRO A 54 -22.65 24.93 22.59
N TYR A 55 -22.75 23.63 22.34
CA TYR A 55 -23.00 23.10 21.00
C TYR A 55 -24.40 23.48 20.53
N LEU A 56 -24.50 24.25 19.43
CA LEU A 56 -25.78 24.69 18.86
C LEU A 56 -26.70 23.50 18.57
N ASN A 57 -27.97 23.57 18.97
CA ASN A 57 -28.98 22.51 18.82
C ASN A 57 -28.75 21.23 19.64
N PHE A 58 -27.71 21.16 20.48
CA PHE A 58 -27.54 20.09 21.46
C PHE A 58 -28.24 20.47 22.77
N ARG A 59 -29.16 19.64 23.23
CA ARG A 59 -29.80 19.80 24.54
C ARG A 59 -29.11 18.87 25.53
N ILE A 60 -28.47 19.46 26.54
CA ILE A 60 -27.96 18.69 27.68
C ILE A 60 -29.18 18.01 28.34
N PRO A 61 -29.15 16.69 28.57
CA PRO A 61 -30.20 16.02 29.33
C PRO A 61 -30.44 16.76 30.63
N ALA A 62 -31.68 17.23 30.85
CA ALA A 62 -32.03 17.82 32.12
C ALA A 62 -31.96 16.71 33.18
N ASP A 63 -31.06 16.84 34.16
CA ASP A 63 -31.08 15.97 35.33
C ASP A 63 -32.47 16.01 35.96
N GLU A 64 -32.82 14.91 36.64
CA GLU A 64 -34.01 14.82 37.48
C GLU A 64 -34.20 16.11 38.32
N PRO A 65 -35.46 16.52 38.60
CA PRO A 65 -35.84 17.87 39.07
C PRO A 65 -35.29 18.32 40.45
N HIS A 66 -34.25 17.68 41.00
CA HIS A 66 -33.75 17.89 42.35
C HIS A 66 -32.38 18.58 42.48
N VAL A 67 -31.71 18.98 41.39
CA VAL A 67 -30.43 19.72 41.48
C VAL A 67 -30.52 21.09 40.79
N SER A 68 -30.98 22.09 41.53
CA SER A 68 -31.10 23.49 41.08
C SER A 68 -29.78 24.28 41.12
N GLN A 69 -28.62 23.61 41.11
CA GLN A 69 -27.32 24.28 41.09
C GLN A 69 -26.80 24.37 39.65
N PRO A 70 -26.38 25.57 39.17
CA PRO A 70 -25.79 25.72 37.86
C PRO A 70 -24.53 24.86 37.75
N ARG A 71 -24.43 24.02 36.71
CA ARG A 71 -23.25 23.18 36.44
C ARG A 71 -22.04 24.09 36.21
N THR A 72 -21.14 24.18 37.19
CA THR A 72 -19.92 25.02 37.12
C THR A 72 -18.72 24.29 36.51
N HIS A 73 -18.85 23.00 36.20
CA HIS A 73 -17.78 22.16 35.69
C HIS A 73 -18.22 21.43 34.43
N ILE A 74 -17.30 21.28 33.47
CA ILE A 74 -17.58 20.49 32.26
C ILE A 74 -17.84 19.03 32.65
N THR A 75 -18.94 18.43 32.20
CA THR A 75 -19.24 16.99 32.34
C THR A 75 -19.22 16.29 30.98
N ALA A 76 -19.10 14.96 30.95
CA ALA A 76 -19.14 14.22 29.69
C ALA A 76 -20.48 14.40 28.96
N GLU A 77 -21.59 14.56 29.70
CA GLU A 77 -22.93 14.83 29.16
C GLU A 77 -23.09 16.19 28.48
N MET A 78 -22.16 17.13 28.72
CA MET A 78 -22.12 18.41 28.01
C MET A 78 -21.50 18.29 26.62
N ILE A 79 -20.93 17.12 26.28
CA ILE A 79 -20.27 16.85 25.02
C ILE A 79 -21.19 15.94 24.18
N PRO A 80 -21.61 16.35 22.97
CA PRO A 80 -22.39 15.49 22.08
C PRO A 80 -21.66 14.19 21.78
N ASP A 81 -22.40 13.09 21.68
CA ASP A 81 -21.88 11.83 21.16
C ASP A 81 -22.03 11.72 19.63
N ALA A 82 -21.53 10.63 19.05
CA ALA A 82 -21.61 10.39 17.61
C ALA A 82 -23.06 10.28 17.07
N SER A 83 -24.02 9.86 17.90
CA SER A 83 -25.42 9.74 17.50
C SER A 83 -26.08 11.10 17.29
N HIS A 84 -25.69 12.10 18.09
CA HIS A 84 -26.12 13.48 17.92
C HIS A 84 -25.54 14.09 16.64
N VAL A 85 -24.25 13.84 16.36
CA VAL A 85 -23.58 14.31 15.13
C VAL A 85 -24.26 13.77 13.87
N ALA A 86 -24.69 12.51 13.88
CA ALA A 86 -25.34 11.88 12.73
C ALA A 86 -26.63 12.61 12.29
N GLN A 87 -27.30 13.31 13.21
CA GLN A 87 -28.55 14.05 12.99
C GLN A 87 -28.34 15.47 12.45
N VAL A 88 -27.09 15.96 12.39
CA VAL A 88 -26.79 17.32 11.93
C VAL A 88 -26.36 17.29 10.47
N ASP A 89 -27.20 17.82 9.57
CA ASP A 89 -26.90 17.90 8.13
C ASP A 89 -26.30 19.26 7.71
N ASP A 90 -26.27 20.24 8.62
CA ASP A 90 -25.64 21.54 8.37
C ASP A 90 -24.12 21.48 8.58
N GLN A 91 -23.37 21.67 7.49
CA GLN A 91 -21.91 21.68 7.52
C GLN A 91 -21.35 22.85 8.35
N GLU A 92 -22.01 24.00 8.40
CA GLU A 92 -21.52 25.14 9.19
C GLU A 92 -21.66 24.89 10.69
N ALA A 93 -22.81 24.36 11.13
CA ALA A 93 -22.99 23.91 12.51
C ALA A 93 -21.95 22.85 12.92
N LEU A 94 -21.69 21.85 12.07
CA LEU A 94 -20.67 20.83 12.33
C LEU A 94 -19.26 21.42 12.45
N ARG A 95 -18.90 22.38 11.58
CA ARG A 95 -17.60 23.08 11.69
C ARG A 95 -17.50 23.88 12.99
N ALA A 96 -18.57 24.55 13.40
CA ALA A 96 -18.62 25.27 14.67
C ALA A 96 -18.46 24.29 15.87
N TRP A 97 -19.17 23.16 15.86
CA TRP A 97 -19.02 22.10 16.85
C TRP A 97 -17.57 21.59 16.91
N TYR A 98 -16.92 21.38 15.77
CA TYR A 98 -15.52 20.95 15.72
C TYR A 98 -14.58 21.96 16.38
N GLN A 99 -14.75 23.26 16.12
CA GLN A 99 -13.92 24.30 16.73
C GLN A 99 -14.08 24.35 18.25
N ILE A 100 -15.33 24.22 18.74
CA ILE A 100 -15.62 24.14 20.18
C ILE A 100 -14.95 22.90 20.78
N ALA A 101 -15.11 21.73 20.16
CA ALA A 101 -14.52 20.48 20.64
C ALA A 101 -12.99 20.56 20.68
N ARG A 102 -12.35 21.05 19.60
CA ARG A 102 -10.89 21.23 19.50
C ARG A 102 -10.36 22.19 20.55
N ARG A 103 -11.02 23.33 20.77
CA ARG A 103 -10.59 24.30 21.79
C ARG A 103 -10.76 23.74 23.20
N THR A 104 -11.87 23.05 23.47
CA THR A 104 -12.13 22.38 24.75
C THR A 104 -11.07 21.31 25.02
N TRP A 105 -10.72 20.49 24.02
CA TRP A 105 -9.68 19.48 24.12
C TRP A 105 -8.31 20.09 24.44
N ALA A 106 -7.96 21.21 23.80
CA ALA A 106 -6.69 21.89 24.05
C ALA A 106 -6.61 22.45 25.48
N LEU A 107 -7.71 23.01 25.99
CA LEU A 107 -7.80 23.48 27.39
C LEU A 107 -7.72 22.31 28.38
N ALA A 108 -8.40 21.19 28.09
CA ALA A 108 -8.31 19.97 28.89
C ALA A 108 -6.87 19.42 28.92
N ASN A 109 -6.19 19.39 27.77
CA ASN A 109 -4.80 18.96 27.69
C ASN A 109 -3.86 19.82 28.53
N ARG A 110 -4.00 21.15 28.47
CA ARG A 110 -3.22 22.06 29.33
C ARG A 110 -3.49 21.83 30.81
N ALA A 111 -4.74 21.61 31.19
CA ALA A 111 -5.12 21.31 32.56
C ALA A 111 -4.50 20.00 33.04
N VAL A 112 -4.52 18.94 32.23
CA VAL A 112 -3.86 17.65 32.52
C VAL A 112 -2.36 17.84 32.69
N LEU A 113 -1.67 18.44 31.72
CA LEU A 113 -0.22 18.62 31.76
C LEU A 113 0.23 19.47 32.95
N ALA A 114 -0.45 20.59 33.22
CA ALA A 114 -0.13 21.44 34.37
C ALA A 114 -0.32 20.71 35.71
N ARG A 115 -1.33 19.83 35.78
CA ARG A 115 -1.64 19.04 36.97
C ARG A 115 -0.63 17.90 37.15
N GLU A 116 -0.30 17.16 36.10
CA GLU A 116 0.75 16.14 36.12
C GLU A 116 2.12 16.72 36.47
N HIS A 117 2.45 17.89 35.94
CA HIS A 117 3.68 18.62 36.30
C HIS A 117 3.72 18.96 37.80
N HIS A 118 2.63 19.52 38.33
CA HIS A 118 2.50 19.76 39.77
C HIS A 118 2.62 18.47 40.58
N HIS A 119 1.97 17.38 40.19
CA HIS A 119 1.98 16.13 40.96
C HIS A 119 3.30 15.40 40.95
N SER A 120 3.93 15.29 39.78
CA SER A 120 5.25 14.68 39.65
C SER A 120 6.30 15.39 40.51
N GLN A 121 6.23 16.72 40.60
CA GLN A 121 7.18 17.51 41.38
C GLN A 121 6.95 17.45 42.90
N PHE A 122 5.69 17.46 43.35
CA PHE A 122 5.40 17.65 44.78
C PHE A 122 4.89 16.40 45.52
N TYR A 123 4.51 15.34 44.80
CA TYR A 123 3.79 14.20 45.39
C TYR A 123 4.24 12.82 44.89
N GLN A 124 5.34 12.69 44.13
CA GLN A 124 5.86 11.40 43.65
C GLN A 124 4.80 10.49 42.96
N HIS A 125 3.83 11.08 42.26
CA HIS A 125 2.66 10.38 41.67
C HIS A 125 1.58 9.88 42.67
N GLY A 126 1.67 10.26 43.95
CA GLY A 126 0.84 9.76 45.04
C GLY A 126 -0.12 10.79 45.66
N ASP A 127 -1.33 10.85 45.09
CA ASP A 127 -2.60 11.20 45.74
C ASP A 127 -3.72 10.64 44.86
N ASP A 128 -4.51 9.69 45.38
CA ASP A 128 -5.57 9.00 44.63
C ASP A 128 -6.60 9.97 44.05
N SER A 129 -6.93 11.03 44.78
CA SER A 129 -7.88 12.05 44.32
C SER A 129 -7.38 12.79 43.08
N HIS A 130 -6.06 12.98 43.01
CA HIS A 130 -5.42 13.64 41.89
C HIS A 130 -5.32 12.73 40.68
N ARG A 131 -4.91 11.46 40.87
CA ARG A 131 -4.93 10.45 39.81
C ARG A 131 -6.33 10.30 39.21
N HIS A 132 -7.33 10.11 40.07
CA HIS A 132 -8.72 9.97 39.67
C HIS A 132 -9.23 11.15 38.84
N PHE A 133 -8.94 12.40 39.25
CA PHE A 133 -9.38 13.55 38.46
C PHE A 133 -8.58 13.75 37.17
N ASN A 134 -7.31 13.34 37.10
CA ASN A 134 -6.58 13.31 35.82
C ASN A 134 -7.17 12.24 34.89
N GLU A 135 -7.59 11.09 35.41
CA GLU A 135 -8.34 10.08 34.65
C GLU A 135 -9.65 10.65 34.13
N ILE A 136 -10.40 11.42 34.93
CA ILE A 136 -11.61 12.12 34.48
C ILE A 136 -11.30 13.08 33.33
N LEU A 137 -10.24 13.89 33.44
CA LEU A 137 -9.86 14.81 32.37
C LEU A 137 -9.42 14.07 31.10
N ARG A 138 -8.65 12.99 31.23
CA ARG A 138 -8.22 12.14 30.10
C ARG A 138 -9.43 11.50 29.42
N HIS A 139 -10.37 10.97 30.19
CA HIS A 139 -11.63 10.45 29.66
C HIS A 139 -12.40 11.52 28.86
N LYS A 140 -12.48 12.77 29.35
CA LYS A 140 -13.07 13.88 28.59
C LYS A 140 -12.30 14.20 27.31
N GLN A 141 -10.97 14.11 27.31
CA GLN A 141 -10.16 14.25 26.09
C GLN A 141 -10.50 13.16 25.08
N ASP A 142 -10.65 11.91 25.52
CA ASP A 142 -11.01 10.79 24.66
C ASP A 142 -12.41 10.99 24.04
N VAL A 143 -13.39 11.43 24.84
CA VAL A 143 -14.75 11.76 24.35
C VAL A 143 -14.71 12.90 23.32
N LEU A 144 -13.90 13.94 23.55
CA LEU A 144 -13.75 15.04 22.59
C LEU A 144 -13.05 14.58 21.30
N GLU A 145 -12.09 13.65 21.37
CA GLU A 145 -11.46 13.05 20.19
C GLU A 145 -12.45 12.21 19.37
N GLN A 146 -13.29 11.42 20.04
CA GLN A 146 -14.37 10.67 19.41
C GLN A 146 -15.39 11.60 18.74
N LEU A 147 -15.79 12.67 19.41
CA LEU A 147 -16.69 13.70 18.84
C LEU A 147 -16.07 14.35 17.60
N MET A 148 -14.81 14.81 17.68
CA MET A 148 -14.11 15.39 16.53
C MET A 148 -14.03 14.42 15.35
N SER A 149 -13.75 13.14 15.61
CA SER A 149 -13.72 12.10 14.57
C SER A 149 -15.09 11.85 13.95
N ALA A 150 -16.17 11.85 14.75
CA ALA A 150 -17.53 11.70 14.26
C ALA A 150 -17.95 12.90 13.38
N ILE A 151 -17.59 14.12 13.80
CA ILE A 151 -17.84 15.34 13.03
C ILE A 151 -17.09 15.29 11.68
N ASP A 152 -15.81 14.91 11.69
CA ASP A 152 -15.02 14.80 10.46
C ASP A 152 -15.61 13.76 9.51
N GLN A 153 -16.08 12.62 10.02
CA GLN A 153 -16.77 11.59 9.22
C GLN A 153 -18.07 12.11 8.62
N LYS A 154 -18.91 12.83 9.38
CA LYS A 154 -20.16 13.40 8.88
C LYS A 154 -19.91 14.52 7.85
N LEU A 155 -18.93 15.39 8.09
CA LEU A 155 -18.52 16.42 7.13
C LEU A 155 -17.96 15.81 5.84
N PHE A 156 -17.18 14.73 5.94
CA PHE A 156 -16.70 13.95 4.80
C PHE A 156 -17.86 13.41 3.97
N GLU A 157 -18.83 12.76 4.60
CA GLU A 157 -20.04 12.23 3.94
C GLU A 157 -20.87 13.31 3.24
N LEU A 158 -21.13 14.43 3.92
CA LEU A 158 -21.88 15.55 3.36
C LEU A 158 -21.14 16.18 2.17
N THR A 159 -19.82 16.37 2.27
CA THR A 159 -19.00 16.94 1.20
C THR A 159 -18.95 16.01 -0.01
N ILE A 160 -18.76 14.71 0.23
CA ILE A 160 -18.74 13.71 -0.83
C ILE A 160 -20.11 13.58 -1.51
N GLY A 161 -21.21 13.64 -0.76
CA GLY A 161 -22.56 13.67 -1.31
C GLY A 161 -22.78 14.88 -2.21
N ALA A 162 -22.35 16.07 -1.76
CA ALA A 162 -22.44 17.30 -2.54
C ALA A 162 -21.60 17.29 -3.83
N GLU A 163 -20.44 16.64 -3.81
CA GLU A 163 -19.56 16.49 -4.99
C GLU A 163 -19.83 15.20 -5.79
N GLU A 164 -20.91 14.49 -5.49
CA GLU A 164 -21.31 13.22 -6.12
C GLU A 164 -20.18 12.16 -6.13
N ALA A 165 -19.29 12.20 -5.15
CA ALA A 165 -18.10 11.38 -5.04
C ALA A 165 -18.29 10.15 -4.14
N GLU A 166 -19.53 9.67 -3.98
CA GLU A 166 -19.94 8.60 -3.03
C GLU A 166 -19.11 7.32 -3.09
N TRP A 167 -18.37 7.12 -4.19
CA TRP A 167 -17.42 6.03 -4.38
C TRP A 167 -16.22 6.05 -3.43
N LEU A 168 -15.97 7.18 -2.75
CA LEU A 168 -15.00 7.30 -1.68
C LEU A 168 -15.51 6.72 -0.36
N LEU A 169 -16.83 6.57 -0.21
CA LEU A 169 -17.40 5.91 0.96
C LEU A 169 -17.13 4.40 0.86
N PRO A 170 -16.79 3.74 1.98
CA PRO A 170 -16.68 2.29 1.99
C PRO A 170 -17.98 1.68 1.47
N GLU A 171 -17.87 0.71 0.56
CA GLU A 171 -19.05 -0.03 0.11
C GLU A 171 -19.73 -0.59 1.36
N LYS A 172 -20.99 -0.17 1.61
CA LYS A 172 -21.83 -0.81 2.61
C LYS A 172 -21.96 -2.25 2.15
N SER A 173 -21.12 -3.13 2.69
CA SER A 173 -21.18 -4.55 2.38
C SER A 173 -22.60 -4.96 2.67
N ASN A 174 -23.38 -5.26 1.63
CA ASN A 174 -24.70 -5.83 1.82
C ASN A 174 -24.46 -7.17 2.53
N GLU A 175 -24.60 -7.18 3.86
CA GLU A 175 -24.29 -8.31 4.76
C GLU A 175 -25.16 -9.55 4.47
N SER A 176 -25.95 -9.55 3.40
CA SER A 176 -26.74 -10.67 2.92
C SER A 176 -25.96 -11.71 2.11
N SER A 177 -24.63 -11.63 1.96
CA SER A 177 -23.86 -12.71 1.31
C SER A 177 -22.49 -12.96 1.95
N SER A 178 -22.47 -13.95 2.84
CA SER A 178 -21.34 -14.87 3.12
C SER A 178 -19.96 -14.24 3.38
N ALA A 179 -19.71 -13.95 4.66
CA ALA A 179 -18.45 -14.10 5.40
C ALA A 179 -17.14 -14.15 4.59
N HIS A 180 -16.40 -13.03 4.58
CA HIS A 180 -14.97 -12.90 4.87
C HIS A 180 -14.45 -11.55 4.34
N VAL A 181 -14.81 -10.44 4.99
CA VAL A 181 -14.07 -9.18 4.85
C VAL A 181 -13.74 -8.68 6.25
N LEU A 182 -12.44 -8.69 6.56
CA LEU A 182 -11.89 -8.27 7.84
C LEU A 182 -11.93 -6.74 7.93
N MET A 183 -12.99 -6.19 8.52
CA MET A 183 -12.98 -4.84 9.07
C MET A 183 -12.29 -4.91 10.43
N PHE A 184 -11.03 -4.50 10.49
CA PHE A 184 -10.28 -4.43 11.74
C PHE A 184 -10.68 -3.15 12.47
N SER A 185 -11.45 -3.32 13.55
CA SER A 185 -11.55 -2.35 14.63
C SER A 185 -10.15 -2.09 15.19
N CYS A 186 -9.76 -0.82 15.24
CA CYS A 186 -8.51 -0.38 15.82
C CYS A 186 -8.79 -0.07 17.29
N ASP A 187 -9.03 -1.09 18.10
CA ASP A 187 -9.13 -0.96 19.56
C ASP A 187 -8.74 -2.28 20.25
N GLU A 188 -8.15 -2.14 21.43
CA GLU A 188 -7.74 -3.16 22.41
C GLU A 188 -6.33 -3.80 22.27
N LEU A 189 -5.32 -3.02 22.66
CA LEU A 189 -4.19 -3.56 23.43
C LEU A 189 -4.20 -2.96 24.84
N ALA A 190 -5.14 -3.43 25.66
CA ALA A 190 -5.10 -3.31 27.09
C ALA A 190 -5.52 -4.66 27.68
N ASP A 191 -4.54 -5.43 28.17
CA ASP A 191 -4.57 -6.09 29.49
C ASP A 191 -3.50 -7.20 29.56
N SER A 192 -2.53 -7.03 30.47
CA SER A 192 -1.87 -8.10 31.22
C SER A 192 -0.88 -7.46 32.19
N CYS A 193 -1.43 -6.81 33.23
CA CYS A 193 -0.68 -6.53 34.44
C CYS A 193 -0.97 -7.66 35.44
N SER A 194 -0.07 -8.63 35.57
CA SER A 194 0.04 -9.50 36.76
C SER A 194 1.29 -10.40 36.69
N ARG A 195 2.33 -10.06 37.45
CA ARG A 195 2.88 -10.94 38.51
C ARG A 195 4.14 -10.36 39.14
N ASP A 196 4.04 -10.15 40.46
CA ASP A 196 5.12 -9.92 41.40
C ASP A 196 6.17 -11.03 41.36
N GLY A 197 7.44 -10.60 41.33
CA GLY A 197 8.59 -11.41 41.71
C GLY A 197 9.38 -10.65 42.78
N PRO A 198 9.78 -11.28 43.90
CA PRO A 198 10.49 -10.59 44.97
C PRO A 198 11.95 -10.41 44.59
N THR A 199 12.35 -9.20 44.23
CA THR A 199 13.76 -8.88 44.00
C THR A 199 14.43 -8.59 45.34
N THR A 200 15.49 -9.36 45.57
CA THR A 200 16.41 -9.38 46.70
C THR A 200 16.90 -8.02 47.18
N LEU A 201 16.96 -7.88 48.51
CA LEU A 201 17.69 -6.84 49.26
C LEU A 201 19.14 -6.73 48.79
N GLU A 202 19.49 -5.59 48.18
CA GLU A 202 20.87 -5.11 48.10
C GLU A 202 21.11 -3.96 49.09
N THR A 203 22.27 -4.04 49.71
CA THR A 203 22.82 -3.18 50.77
C THR A 203 22.94 -1.69 50.41
N PRO A 204 22.90 -0.78 51.41
CA PRO A 204 22.98 0.66 51.17
C PRO A 204 24.40 1.09 50.81
N PHE A 205 24.53 1.81 49.68
CA PHE A 205 25.73 2.59 49.39
C PHE A 205 25.78 3.85 50.25
N THR A 206 26.94 4.07 50.87
CA THR A 206 27.32 5.24 51.65
C THR A 206 27.21 6.52 50.80
N PRO A 207 26.64 7.62 51.32
CA PRO A 207 26.57 8.88 50.58
C PRO A 207 27.95 9.55 50.55
N PRO A 208 28.39 10.13 49.42
CA PRO A 208 29.50 11.07 49.44
C PRO A 208 29.07 12.38 50.12
N SER A 209 29.99 12.90 50.91
CA SER A 209 29.88 14.16 51.64
C SER A 209 29.99 15.38 50.71
N SER A 210 29.15 16.37 51.00
CA SER A 210 29.29 17.83 50.80
C SER A 210 28.14 18.45 49.99
N PRO A 211 27.40 19.43 50.55
CA PRO A 211 26.32 20.11 49.85
C PRO A 211 26.91 21.17 48.92
N THR A 212 26.90 20.89 47.61
CA THR A 212 27.04 21.95 46.62
C THR A 212 25.66 22.60 46.43
N PRO A 213 25.53 23.94 46.45
CA PRO A 213 24.26 24.62 46.17
C PRO A 213 23.68 24.13 44.84
N CYS A 214 22.44 23.66 44.86
CA CYS A 214 21.80 22.95 43.75
C CYS A 214 21.47 23.90 42.57
N GLN A 215 22.45 24.26 41.74
CA GLN A 215 22.18 24.83 40.39
C GLN A 215 21.33 23.87 39.53
N GLN A 216 21.29 22.58 39.87
CA GLN A 216 20.45 21.58 39.22
C GLN A 216 18.94 21.75 39.53
N CYS A 217 18.60 22.59 40.49
CA CYS A 217 17.22 22.91 40.87
C CYS A 217 16.65 24.06 40.02
N GLU A 218 17.49 24.83 39.29
CA GLU A 218 17.08 25.99 38.48
C GLU A 218 16.94 25.71 36.98
N SER A 219 17.33 24.53 36.50
CA SER A 219 17.17 24.19 35.09
C SER A 219 15.70 23.92 34.77
N VAL A 220 15.09 24.91 34.11
CA VAL A 220 13.72 24.92 33.59
C VAL A 220 13.44 23.61 32.85
N SER A 221 12.45 22.86 33.32
CA SER A 221 11.86 21.74 32.58
C SER A 221 11.54 22.23 31.17
N GLU A 222 12.01 21.53 30.14
CA GLU A 222 11.67 21.87 28.76
C GLU A 222 10.16 22.07 28.66
N ASP A 223 9.75 23.20 28.10
CA ASP A 223 8.35 23.53 27.94
C ASP A 223 7.67 22.42 27.11
N PRO A 224 6.63 21.73 27.64
CA PRO A 224 5.93 20.69 26.90
C PRO A 224 5.44 21.15 25.53
N ASP A 225 5.11 22.44 25.38
CA ASP A 225 4.68 23.02 24.10
C ASP A 225 5.86 23.12 23.11
N GLU A 226 7.05 23.46 23.58
CA GLU A 226 8.27 23.47 22.76
C GLU A 226 8.62 22.05 22.28
N LYS A 227 8.53 21.05 23.16
CA LYS A 227 8.73 19.65 22.80
C LYS A 227 7.76 19.19 21.71
N LEU A 228 6.48 19.53 21.84
CA LEU A 228 5.45 19.23 20.84
C LEU A 228 5.72 19.95 19.52
N TYR A 229 6.12 21.23 19.57
CA TYR A 229 6.48 22.01 18.39
C TYR A 229 7.69 21.41 17.65
N ARG A 230 8.75 21.02 18.37
CA ARG A 230 9.92 20.35 17.78
C ARG A 230 9.52 19.05 17.10
N LYS A 231 8.69 18.22 17.76
CA LYS A 231 8.17 16.98 17.19
C LYS A 231 7.32 17.23 15.93
N LYS A 232 6.44 18.23 15.96
CA LYS A 232 5.64 18.65 14.79
C LYS A 232 6.54 19.07 13.63
N LYS A 233 7.55 19.91 13.90
CA LYS A 233 8.53 20.35 12.90
C LYS A 233 9.31 19.18 12.29
N THR A 234 9.69 18.19 13.10
CA THR A 234 10.35 16.97 12.60
C THR A 234 9.47 16.19 11.63
N VAL A 235 8.20 15.95 11.96
CA VAL A 235 7.26 15.22 11.08
C VAL A 235 6.97 16.01 9.80
N ILE A 236 6.79 17.33 9.89
CA ILE A 236 6.66 18.22 8.73
C ILE A 236 7.88 18.08 7.82
N GLY A 237 9.10 18.16 8.37
CA GLY A 237 10.33 17.98 7.60
C GLY A 237 10.40 16.62 6.90
N GLN A 238 9.97 15.55 7.56
CA GLN A 238 9.90 14.21 6.96
C GLN A 238 8.91 14.15 5.79
N LEU A 239 7.74 14.78 5.91
CA LEU A 239 6.76 14.86 4.83
C LEU A 239 7.25 15.74 3.67
N MET A 240 7.91 16.86 3.96
CA MET A 240 8.51 17.74 2.94
C MET A 240 9.56 17.01 2.11
N ASN A 241 10.38 16.15 2.74
CA ASN A 241 11.37 15.36 2.03
C ASN A 241 10.78 14.48 0.91
N TYR A 242 9.54 14.00 1.03
CA TYR A 242 8.86 13.31 -0.09
C TYR A 242 8.55 14.27 -1.24
N LEU A 243 8.05 15.48 -0.93
CA LEU A 243 7.59 16.46 -1.91
C LEU A 243 8.72 17.27 -2.57
N ASP A 244 9.89 17.30 -1.95
CA ASP A 244 11.12 17.92 -2.47
C ASP A 244 11.92 16.96 -3.37
N PHE A 245 11.51 15.69 -3.45
CA PHE A 245 12.18 14.67 -4.25
C PHE A 245 11.61 14.57 -5.68
N PRO A 246 12.44 14.32 -6.72
CA PRO A 246 13.89 14.13 -6.72
C PRO A 246 14.67 15.45 -6.75
N GLN A 247 15.88 15.43 -6.20
CA GLN A 247 16.86 16.50 -6.42
C GLN A 247 17.41 16.40 -7.85
N THR A 248 17.64 17.53 -8.51
CA THR A 248 18.15 17.61 -9.89
C THR A 248 19.53 16.96 -10.09
N SER A 249 20.21 16.58 -9.01
CA SER A 249 21.56 16.00 -9.00
C SER A 249 21.66 14.57 -9.56
N PHE A 250 20.55 13.87 -9.80
CA PHE A 250 20.58 12.45 -10.21
C PHE A 250 20.74 12.19 -11.71
N GLY A 251 21.01 13.21 -12.54
CA GLY A 251 21.09 13.05 -13.99
C GLY A 251 19.77 12.60 -14.63
N ILE A 252 18.67 12.81 -13.91
CA ILE A 252 17.31 12.55 -14.37
C ILE A 252 16.85 13.79 -15.16
N PRO A 253 16.24 13.64 -16.36
CA PRO A 253 15.70 14.77 -17.11
C PRO A 253 14.73 15.60 -16.27
N LEU A 254 14.70 16.92 -16.47
CA LEU A 254 13.87 17.82 -15.66
C LEU A 254 12.38 17.46 -15.73
N GLU A 255 11.90 17.11 -16.92
CA GLU A 255 10.52 16.68 -17.16
C GLU A 255 10.19 15.42 -16.37
N ALA A 256 11.15 14.50 -16.30
CA ALA A 256 10.98 13.25 -15.57
C ALA A 256 10.92 13.47 -14.06
N CYS A 257 11.69 14.42 -13.56
CA CYS A 257 11.65 14.89 -12.17
C CYS A 257 10.30 15.54 -11.85
N GLN A 258 9.78 16.38 -12.75
CA GLN A 258 8.48 17.05 -12.60
C GLN A 258 7.32 16.06 -12.59
N GLU A 259 7.31 15.09 -13.53
CA GLU A 259 6.32 14.01 -13.56
C GLU A 259 6.36 13.18 -12.27
N LEU A 260 7.56 12.83 -11.79
CA LEU A 260 7.71 12.10 -10.54
C LEU A 260 7.21 12.89 -9.32
N GLN A 261 7.51 14.19 -9.25
CA GLN A 261 6.96 15.06 -8.20
C GLN A 261 5.44 15.07 -8.25
N GLU A 262 4.84 15.12 -9.43
CA GLU A 262 3.38 15.06 -9.57
C GLU A 262 2.80 13.70 -9.19
N ILE A 263 3.50 12.59 -9.50
CA ILE A 263 3.14 11.25 -9.02
C ILE A 263 3.12 11.22 -7.48
N ILE A 264 4.15 11.75 -6.82
CA ILE A 264 4.22 11.82 -5.36
C ILE A 264 3.08 12.67 -4.81
N ARG A 265 2.81 13.84 -5.42
CA ARG A 265 1.66 14.68 -5.03
C ARG A 265 0.33 13.93 -5.19
N ASN A 266 0.15 13.14 -6.25
CA ASN A 266 -1.03 12.29 -6.44
C ASN A 266 -1.12 11.15 -5.42
N ILE A 267 0.01 10.61 -4.94
CA ILE A 267 0.04 9.66 -3.81
C ILE A 267 -0.53 10.34 -2.55
N PHE A 268 -0.06 11.54 -2.21
CA PHE A 268 -0.59 12.33 -1.09
C PHE A 268 -2.09 12.56 -1.23
N ARG A 269 -2.55 13.04 -2.39
CA ARG A 269 -3.98 13.28 -2.64
C ARG A 269 -4.80 12.01 -2.46
N ARG A 270 -4.34 10.87 -3.00
CA ARG A 270 -5.02 9.57 -2.86
C ARG A 270 -5.07 9.06 -1.43
N ILE A 271 -4.07 9.35 -0.61
CA ILE A 271 -4.09 9.04 0.84
C ILE A 271 -5.08 9.96 1.56
N ILE A 272 -5.01 11.25 1.30
CA ILE A 272 -5.86 12.27 1.95
C ILE A 272 -7.34 12.01 1.67
N VAL A 273 -7.73 11.67 0.44
CA VAL A 273 -9.17 11.40 0.13
C VAL A 273 -9.73 10.13 0.76
N ARG A 274 -8.87 9.22 1.25
CA ARG A 274 -9.31 8.00 1.95
C ARG A 274 -9.49 8.21 3.46
N ASP A 275 -9.23 9.42 3.92
CA ASP A 275 -9.08 9.76 5.32
C ASP A 275 -9.99 10.95 5.63
N ALA A 276 -11.09 10.71 6.37
CA ALA A 276 -12.13 11.72 6.57
C ALA A 276 -11.58 13.03 7.17
N GLY A 277 -10.75 12.93 8.23
CA GLY A 277 -10.15 14.09 8.88
C GLY A 277 -9.22 14.86 7.95
N LEU A 278 -8.25 14.17 7.31
CA LEU A 278 -7.33 14.83 6.38
C LEU A 278 -8.06 15.43 5.17
N PHE A 279 -9.09 14.76 4.66
CA PHE A 279 -9.90 15.24 3.55
C PHE A 279 -10.64 16.54 3.89
N VAL A 280 -11.34 16.58 5.04
CA VAL A 280 -12.08 17.76 5.47
C VAL A 280 -11.13 18.95 5.61
N ARG A 281 -9.98 18.77 6.27
CA ARG A 281 -8.97 19.82 6.41
C ARG A 281 -8.42 20.28 5.06
N ALA A 282 -8.19 19.35 4.13
CA ALA A 282 -7.69 19.68 2.80
C ALA A 282 -8.73 20.45 1.97
N LYS A 283 -10.02 20.11 2.07
CA LYS A 283 -11.11 20.83 1.41
C LYS A 283 -11.35 22.22 1.98
N GLU A 284 -11.20 22.38 3.29
CA GLU A 284 -11.23 23.71 3.92
C GLU A 284 -10.04 24.57 3.50
N PHE A 285 -8.88 23.94 3.24
CA PHE A 285 -7.65 24.63 2.85
C PHE A 285 -7.64 25.07 1.39
N ASP A 286 -8.05 24.18 0.49
CA ASP A 286 -8.13 24.40 -0.96
C ASP A 286 -9.57 24.10 -1.43
N PRO A 287 -10.52 25.04 -1.25
CA PRO A 287 -11.87 24.86 -1.73
C PRO A 287 -11.85 24.70 -3.26
N SER A 288 -12.76 23.87 -3.78
CA SER A 288 -12.87 23.57 -5.21
C SER A 288 -12.83 24.86 -6.03
N PRO A 289 -12.18 24.89 -7.21
CA PRO A 289 -12.00 26.09 -8.05
C PRO A 289 -13.30 26.66 -8.66
N SER A 290 -14.47 26.38 -8.08
CA SER A 290 -15.76 26.85 -8.52
C SER A 290 -15.87 28.38 -8.40
N SER A 291 -15.68 29.05 -9.54
CA SER A 291 -16.65 29.98 -10.16
C SER A 291 -16.08 31.33 -10.62
N GLY A 292 -14.80 31.63 -10.45
CA GLY A 292 -14.28 32.92 -10.89
C GLY A 292 -12.78 33.01 -10.94
N SER A 293 -12.24 32.84 -12.15
CA SER A 293 -10.92 33.25 -12.62
C SER A 293 -10.05 32.08 -13.04
N GLY A 294 -9.98 31.91 -14.37
CA GLY A 294 -8.91 31.24 -15.09
C GLY A 294 -8.58 29.83 -14.64
N LEU A 295 -9.00 28.85 -15.45
CA LEU A 295 -8.21 27.64 -15.68
C LEU A 295 -6.73 28.02 -15.62
N TYR A 296 -6.02 27.68 -14.53
CA TYR A 296 -4.57 27.71 -14.56
C TYR A 296 -4.22 26.85 -15.77
N PRO A 297 -3.66 27.44 -16.86
CA PRO A 297 -3.36 26.67 -18.04
C PRO A 297 -2.47 25.54 -17.56
N GLU A 298 -2.85 24.30 -17.87
CA GLU A 298 -2.11 23.11 -17.47
C GLU A 298 -0.64 23.20 -17.93
N ASN A 299 -0.41 24.00 -18.99
CA ASN A 299 0.89 24.33 -19.56
C ASN A 299 1.71 25.38 -18.76
N SER A 300 1.11 26.14 -17.84
CA SER A 300 1.81 27.13 -16.99
C SER A 300 2.36 26.54 -15.68
N ARG A 301 2.06 25.27 -15.37
CA ARG A 301 2.48 24.61 -14.12
C ARG A 301 3.96 24.28 -14.02
N LEU A 302 4.68 24.25 -15.14
CA LEU A 302 6.03 23.67 -15.19
C LEU A 302 7.16 24.70 -15.17
N ASN A 303 6.89 25.99 -15.42
CA ASN A 303 7.93 27.00 -15.65
C ASN A 303 7.84 28.26 -14.76
N HIS A 304 6.92 28.36 -13.80
CA HIS A 304 6.87 29.51 -12.90
C HIS A 304 7.63 29.23 -11.61
N GLU A 305 8.68 30.01 -11.33
CA GLU A 305 9.42 29.98 -10.06
C GLU A 305 8.51 30.26 -8.84
N ASP A 306 7.33 30.85 -9.07
CA ASP A 306 6.35 31.19 -8.02
C ASP A 306 5.34 30.08 -7.72
N PHE A 307 5.43 28.90 -8.34
CA PHE A 307 4.46 27.84 -8.07
C PHE A 307 4.61 27.29 -6.64
N GLN A 308 3.72 27.72 -5.75
CA GLN A 308 3.62 27.17 -4.40
C GLN A 308 2.83 25.86 -4.45
N CYS A 309 3.51 24.72 -4.19
CA CYS A 309 2.85 23.41 -4.10
C CYS A 309 1.76 23.43 -3.02
N PRO A 310 0.46 23.25 -3.37
CA PRO A 310 -0.63 23.35 -2.40
C PRO A 310 -0.52 22.33 -1.26
N ILE A 311 0.05 21.14 -1.55
CA ILE A 311 0.28 20.10 -0.53
C ILE A 311 1.36 20.54 0.47
N LYS A 312 2.42 21.23 0.02
CA LYS A 312 3.43 21.79 0.93
C LYS A 312 2.84 22.87 1.83
N ALA A 313 2.02 23.76 1.25
CA ALA A 313 1.35 24.80 2.01
C ALA A 313 0.35 24.20 3.03
N PHE A 314 -0.39 23.16 2.64
CA PHE A 314 -1.29 22.42 3.51
C PHE A 314 -0.55 21.75 4.69
N ILE A 315 0.56 21.06 4.45
CA ILE A 315 1.33 20.38 5.52
C ILE A 315 1.99 21.40 6.47
N ASN A 316 2.45 22.54 5.96
CA ASN A 316 3.01 23.61 6.79
C ASN A 316 1.94 24.45 7.52
N SER A 317 0.66 24.24 7.22
CA SER A 317 -0.41 24.97 7.88
C SER A 317 -0.54 24.60 9.36
N ASP A 318 -1.07 25.51 10.15
CA ASP A 318 -1.46 25.31 11.54
C ASP A 318 -2.74 24.47 11.70
N ARG A 319 -3.44 24.19 10.59
CA ARG A 319 -4.69 23.45 10.56
C ARG A 319 -4.53 21.99 10.97
N LEU A 320 -3.43 21.35 10.56
CA LEU A 320 -3.10 19.98 10.90
C LEU A 320 -2.50 19.88 12.31
N SER A 321 -3.10 19.03 13.14
CA SER A 321 -2.57 18.61 14.43
C SER A 321 -1.34 17.70 14.25
N LEU A 322 -0.58 17.52 15.35
CA LEU A 322 0.54 16.58 15.35
C LEU A 322 0.07 15.15 15.05
N LYS A 323 -1.06 14.71 15.63
CA LYS A 323 -1.63 13.37 15.40
C LYS A 323 -1.96 13.14 13.93
N GLU A 324 -2.58 14.12 13.26
CA GLU A 324 -2.91 14.05 11.82
C GLU A 324 -1.64 14.00 10.95
N LEU A 325 -0.61 14.79 11.28
CA LEU A 325 0.67 14.76 10.58
C LEU A 325 1.38 13.41 10.75
N GLU A 326 1.39 12.86 11.96
CA GLU A 326 1.97 11.54 12.25
C GLU A 326 1.21 10.42 11.53
N ARG A 327 -0.12 10.52 11.47
CA ARG A 327 -1.00 9.61 10.72
C ARG A 327 -0.73 9.68 9.21
N LEU A 328 -0.68 10.88 8.62
CA LEU A 328 -0.31 11.07 7.22
C LEU A 328 1.08 10.49 6.93
N TRP A 329 2.07 10.77 7.79
CA TRP A 329 3.41 10.20 7.65
C TRP A 329 3.42 8.67 7.78
N GLY A 330 2.61 8.09 8.67
CA GLY A 330 2.43 6.65 8.82
C GLY A 330 1.86 5.99 7.56
N LEU A 331 0.87 6.64 6.93
CA LEU A 331 0.22 6.19 5.69
C LEU A 331 1.13 6.32 4.46
N MET A 332 2.08 7.26 4.47
CA MET A 332 3.07 7.48 3.40
C MET A 332 4.17 6.39 3.33
N LYS A 333 4.20 5.41 4.24
CA LYS A 333 5.19 4.32 4.22
C LYS A 333 4.71 3.15 3.34
N LEU A 334 5.59 2.27 2.87
CA LEU A 334 5.15 1.03 2.19
C LEU A 334 4.59 0.01 3.20
N GLY A 335 3.49 -0.68 2.86
CA GLY A 335 2.91 -1.74 3.69
C GLY A 335 1.47 -2.11 3.32
N LYS A 336 0.96 -3.17 3.97
CA LYS A 336 -0.38 -3.76 3.71
C LYS A 336 -1.51 -2.74 3.90
N ASP A 337 -1.39 -1.88 4.92
CA ASP A 337 -2.40 -0.87 5.28
C ASP A 337 -1.93 0.56 4.91
N LYS A 338 -0.98 0.67 3.97
CA LYS A 338 -0.30 1.92 3.63
C LYS A 338 -0.25 2.10 2.10
N ILE A 339 0.82 2.69 1.56
CA ILE A 339 1.02 2.76 0.10
C ILE A 339 1.21 1.36 -0.46
N GLY A 340 0.17 0.85 -1.12
CA GLY A 340 0.20 -0.37 -1.93
C GLY A 340 0.54 -0.09 -3.41
N PRO A 341 0.91 -1.11 -4.18
CA PRO A 341 1.25 -0.96 -5.60
C PRO A 341 0.08 -0.44 -6.43
N GLU A 342 -1.16 -0.79 -6.04
CA GLU A 342 -2.39 -0.34 -6.70
C GLU A 342 -2.61 1.17 -6.53
N LEU A 343 -2.32 1.72 -5.34
CA LEU A 343 -2.37 3.17 -5.11
C LEU A 343 -1.32 3.86 -5.98
N ILE A 344 -0.08 3.36 -6.00
CA ILE A 344 1.02 3.92 -6.80
C ILE A 344 0.65 3.92 -8.29
N ARG A 345 0.18 2.78 -8.82
CA ARG A 345 -0.27 2.68 -10.21
C ARG A 345 -1.32 3.75 -10.52
N ASN A 346 -2.32 3.88 -9.66
CA ASN A 346 -3.41 4.82 -9.91
C ASN A 346 -2.93 6.28 -9.78
N SER A 347 -2.00 6.59 -8.89
CA SER A 347 -1.35 7.91 -8.82
C SER A 347 -0.57 8.26 -10.09
N ILE A 348 0.11 7.26 -10.69
CA ILE A 348 0.79 7.40 -11.98
C ILE A 348 -0.22 7.59 -13.11
N ALA A 349 -1.23 6.73 -13.18
CA ALA A 349 -2.27 6.79 -14.21
C ALA A 349 -2.97 8.15 -14.24
N ASP A 350 -3.23 8.74 -13.07
CA ASP A 350 -3.94 10.01 -12.95
C ASP A 350 -3.22 11.20 -13.60
N ILE A 351 -1.89 11.19 -13.71
CA ILE A 351 -1.14 12.28 -14.39
C ILE A 351 -1.33 12.26 -15.91
N TYR A 352 -1.70 11.10 -16.46
CA TYR A 352 -1.87 10.90 -17.91
C TYR A 352 -3.33 10.98 -18.34
N ARG A 353 -4.26 11.27 -17.42
CA ARG A 353 -5.67 11.46 -17.75
C ARG A 353 -5.91 12.91 -18.15
N ASP A 354 -6.65 13.08 -19.23
CA ASP A 354 -7.14 14.39 -19.65
C ASP A 354 -8.13 14.91 -18.59
N PRO A 355 -7.87 16.04 -17.92
CA PRO A 355 -8.79 16.62 -16.95
C PRO A 355 -10.08 17.12 -17.61
N ILE A 356 -10.07 17.47 -18.90
CA ILE A 356 -11.25 17.96 -19.63
C ILE A 356 -12.13 16.77 -20.07
N GLY A 357 -11.55 15.56 -20.14
CA GLY A 357 -12.24 14.28 -20.13
C GLY A 357 -13.42 14.14 -21.09
N ASN A 358 -13.16 13.51 -22.25
CA ASN A 358 -14.16 12.89 -23.14
C ASN A 358 -15.08 11.84 -22.47
N ASP A 359 -15.09 11.70 -21.14
CA ASP A 359 -16.01 10.85 -20.37
C ASP A 359 -17.49 11.18 -20.66
N ALA A 360 -17.78 12.38 -21.17
CA ALA A 360 -19.09 12.73 -21.71
C ALA A 360 -19.55 11.85 -22.90
N LYS A 361 -18.62 11.19 -23.62
CA LYS A 361 -18.94 10.26 -24.72
C LYS A 361 -19.28 8.85 -24.24
N GLN A 362 -19.21 8.57 -22.94
CA GLN A 362 -19.65 7.29 -22.37
C GLN A 362 -21.19 7.24 -22.35
N LYS A 363 -21.75 6.86 -23.52
CA LYS A 363 -23.12 6.42 -23.82
C LYS A 363 -24.27 7.15 -23.10
N VAL A 364 -24.93 8.01 -23.86
CA VAL A 364 -26.22 8.71 -23.63
C VAL A 364 -27.43 7.74 -23.53
N GLY A 365 -27.29 6.62 -22.82
CA GLY A 365 -28.26 5.52 -22.88
C GLY A 365 -29.11 5.26 -21.65
N THR A 366 -28.76 5.78 -20.48
CA THR A 366 -29.46 5.43 -19.22
C THR A 366 -29.57 6.64 -18.29
N ASN A 367 -30.78 6.89 -17.78
CA ASN A 367 -31.15 7.97 -16.85
C ASN A 367 -30.52 7.83 -15.45
N ASN A 368 -29.34 7.21 -15.33
CA ASN A 368 -28.64 7.08 -14.06
C ASN A 368 -27.84 8.36 -13.81
N VAL A 369 -28.18 9.05 -12.71
CA VAL A 369 -27.48 10.21 -12.15
C VAL A 369 -25.97 10.05 -12.31
N LYS A 370 -25.34 11.00 -13.03
CA LYS A 370 -23.93 10.92 -13.44
C LYS A 370 -22.99 11.19 -12.25
N LYS A 371 -22.84 10.20 -11.36
CA LYS A 371 -21.87 10.26 -10.24
C LYS A 371 -20.52 10.80 -10.72
N SER A 372 -19.97 11.79 -10.02
CA SER A 372 -18.70 12.41 -10.38
C SER A 372 -17.58 11.37 -10.53
N ALA A 373 -16.86 11.44 -11.65
CA ALA A 373 -15.75 10.55 -11.96
C ALA A 373 -14.45 10.93 -11.23
N LYS A 374 -14.38 12.13 -10.62
CA LYS A 374 -13.16 12.67 -10.02
C LYS A 374 -13.46 13.73 -8.95
N ILE A 375 -12.51 13.95 -8.04
CA ILE A 375 -12.59 14.98 -7.00
C ILE A 375 -11.37 15.89 -7.04
N TRP A 376 -11.56 17.20 -6.93
CA TRP A 376 -10.44 18.16 -6.83
C TRP A 376 -9.98 18.29 -5.38
N ILE A 377 -8.68 18.17 -5.15
CA ILE A 377 -8.08 18.33 -3.83
C ILE A 377 -6.60 18.75 -3.95
N LEU A 378 -6.22 19.81 -3.22
CA LEU A 378 -4.84 20.29 -3.11
C LEU A 378 -4.16 20.44 -4.49
N GLY A 379 -4.80 21.20 -5.38
CA GLY A 379 -4.28 21.53 -6.71
C GLY A 379 -4.35 20.44 -7.77
N GLY A 380 -5.05 19.32 -7.56
CA GLY A 380 -5.16 18.26 -8.56
C GLY A 380 -6.40 17.37 -8.41
N TYR A 381 -6.63 16.53 -9.41
CA TYR A 381 -7.77 15.60 -9.43
C TYR A 381 -7.38 14.22 -8.92
N VAL A 382 -8.26 13.61 -8.13
CA VAL A 382 -8.23 12.18 -7.80
C VAL A 382 -9.41 11.51 -8.47
N TRP A 383 -9.14 10.46 -9.25
CA TRP A 383 -10.15 9.79 -10.06
C TRP A 383 -10.75 8.57 -9.35
N ARG A 384 -12.07 8.41 -9.54
CA ARG A 384 -12.89 7.30 -9.02
C ARG A 384 -12.37 5.94 -9.46
N LYS A 385 -12.40 5.73 -10.77
CA LYS A 385 -12.01 4.46 -11.37
C LYS A 385 -10.51 4.49 -11.63
N ALA A 386 -9.84 3.37 -11.39
CA ALA A 386 -8.54 3.14 -11.97
C ALA A 386 -8.62 3.32 -13.51
N GLN A 387 -7.55 3.80 -14.13
CA GLN A 387 -7.49 3.85 -15.58
C GLN A 387 -7.62 2.43 -16.12
N GLU A 388 -8.60 2.23 -16.99
CA GLU A 388 -8.77 0.98 -17.72
C GLU A 388 -7.67 0.88 -18.79
N GLY A 389 -7.03 -0.29 -18.88
CA GLY A 389 -5.98 -0.54 -19.86
C GLY A 389 -4.54 -0.35 -19.34
N PRO A 390 -3.56 -0.52 -20.25
CA PRO A 390 -2.15 -0.52 -19.92
C PRO A 390 -1.66 0.88 -19.53
N LEU A 391 -0.71 0.97 -18.60
CA LEU A 391 0.05 2.21 -18.44
C LEU A 391 0.88 2.47 -19.68
N ILE A 392 1.06 3.75 -20.00
CA ILE A 392 2.05 4.16 -20.99
C ILE A 392 3.46 3.80 -20.51
N ARG A 393 4.43 3.77 -21.44
CA ARG A 393 5.78 3.25 -21.17
C ARG A 393 6.49 3.98 -20.03
N SER A 394 6.45 5.31 -20.03
CA SER A 394 7.01 6.15 -18.95
C SER A 394 6.32 5.88 -17.62
N GLY A 395 5.00 5.73 -17.60
CA GLY A 395 4.23 5.33 -16.43
C GLY A 395 4.72 4.00 -15.82
N CYS A 396 5.02 3.01 -16.66
CA CYS A 396 5.59 1.75 -16.18
C CYS A 396 7.06 1.89 -15.70
N ASP A 397 7.84 2.82 -16.23
CA ASP A 397 9.18 3.12 -15.70
C ASP A 397 9.09 3.69 -14.27
N TYR A 398 8.15 4.61 -14.03
CA TYR A 398 7.86 5.10 -12.68
C TYR A 398 7.33 4.00 -11.76
N LEU A 399 6.46 3.13 -12.28
CA LEU A 399 5.97 1.98 -11.52
C LEU A 399 7.13 1.06 -11.14
N HIS A 400 8.09 0.79 -12.03
CA HIS A 400 9.29 0.03 -11.70
C HIS A 400 10.16 0.72 -10.65
N ALA A 401 10.37 2.03 -10.80
CA ALA A 401 11.16 2.82 -9.87
C ALA A 401 10.59 2.78 -8.44
N LEU A 402 9.26 2.90 -8.30
CA LEU A 402 8.57 2.92 -7.02
C LEU A 402 8.26 1.49 -6.51
N VAL A 403 7.96 0.56 -7.41
CA VAL A 403 7.54 -0.83 -7.15
C VAL A 403 8.52 -1.80 -7.81
N GLY A 404 9.66 -2.03 -7.15
CA GLY A 404 10.66 -2.98 -7.65
C GLY A 404 10.33 -4.46 -7.42
N CYS A 405 9.07 -4.85 -7.16
CA CYS A 405 8.67 -6.25 -6.99
C CYS A 405 7.83 -6.69 -8.20
N ALA A 406 8.29 -7.71 -8.94
CA ALA A 406 7.60 -8.21 -10.13
C ALA A 406 6.17 -8.74 -9.82
N GLY A 407 5.97 -9.38 -8.67
CA GLY A 407 4.64 -9.85 -8.25
C GLY A 407 3.68 -8.70 -7.94
N CYS A 408 4.17 -7.61 -7.34
CA CYS A 408 3.37 -6.40 -7.12
C CYS A 408 3.01 -5.73 -8.45
N MET A 409 3.95 -5.68 -9.42
CA MET A 409 3.67 -5.19 -10.77
C MET A 409 2.58 -6.03 -11.46
N LEU A 410 2.70 -7.37 -11.42
CA LEU A 410 1.68 -8.27 -11.95
C LEU A 410 0.30 -8.02 -11.33
N SER A 411 0.23 -7.79 -10.01
CA SER A 411 -1.05 -7.55 -9.33
C SER A 411 -1.78 -6.28 -9.77
N VAL A 412 -1.09 -5.34 -10.43
CA VAL A 412 -1.66 -4.05 -10.83
C VAL A 412 -1.74 -3.84 -12.34
N CYS A 413 -1.06 -4.67 -13.14
CA CYS A 413 -1.24 -4.67 -14.60
C CYS A 413 -2.70 -4.91 -14.96
N ARG A 414 -3.20 -4.21 -15.97
CA ARG A 414 -4.61 -4.32 -16.40
C ARG A 414 -4.81 -5.23 -17.60
N THR A 415 -3.75 -5.45 -18.36
CA THR A 415 -3.78 -6.26 -19.58
C THR A 415 -2.62 -7.25 -19.58
N PHE A 416 -2.81 -8.38 -20.26
CA PHE A 416 -1.75 -9.36 -20.48
C PHE A 416 -0.58 -8.70 -21.22
N GLU A 417 -0.88 -7.86 -22.21
CA GLU A 417 0.13 -7.16 -23.01
C GLU A 417 1.03 -6.25 -22.16
N GLU A 418 0.46 -5.50 -21.21
CA GLU A 418 1.24 -4.66 -20.30
C GLU A 418 2.22 -5.51 -19.48
N TRP A 419 1.72 -6.61 -18.94
CA TRP A 419 2.49 -7.49 -18.08
C TRP A 419 3.64 -8.17 -18.84
N ILE A 420 3.33 -8.81 -19.97
CA ILE A 420 4.35 -9.54 -20.74
C ILE A 420 5.38 -8.59 -21.34
N GLU A 421 5.00 -7.37 -21.72
CA GLU A 421 5.95 -6.40 -22.24
C GLU A 421 6.90 -5.92 -21.14
N ASN A 422 6.39 -5.65 -19.94
CA ASN A 422 7.23 -5.33 -18.78
C ASN A 422 8.21 -6.47 -18.46
N ARG A 423 7.75 -7.71 -18.56
CA ARG A 423 8.59 -8.91 -18.37
C ARG A 423 9.62 -9.07 -19.48
N ARG A 424 9.24 -8.82 -20.74
CA ARG A 424 10.16 -8.82 -21.89
C ARG A 424 11.26 -7.79 -21.65
N LEU A 425 10.93 -6.54 -21.31
CA LEU A 425 11.89 -5.46 -21.09
C LEU A 425 12.77 -5.62 -19.83
N ALA A 426 12.31 -6.39 -18.84
CA ALA A 426 13.17 -6.80 -17.73
C ALA A 426 14.36 -7.64 -18.20
N PHE A 427 14.21 -8.34 -19.32
CA PHE A 427 15.20 -9.24 -19.88
C PHE A 427 15.89 -8.67 -21.13
N VAL A 428 15.12 -8.17 -22.08
CA VAL A 428 15.58 -7.51 -23.30
C VAL A 428 16.01 -6.08 -22.95
N GLY A 429 17.32 -5.83 -23.02
CA GLY A 429 17.89 -4.50 -22.77
C GLY A 429 18.12 -4.17 -21.29
N TYR A 430 17.82 -5.08 -20.35
CA TYR A 430 18.08 -4.92 -18.92
C TYR A 430 17.49 -3.62 -18.36
N ARG A 431 16.25 -3.30 -18.76
CA ARG A 431 15.56 -2.06 -18.37
C ARG A 431 15.02 -2.15 -16.94
N TYR A 432 14.48 -3.33 -16.59
CA TYR A 432 13.85 -3.60 -15.30
C TYR A 432 14.55 -4.72 -14.54
N ASP A 433 15.82 -4.49 -14.18
CA ASP A 433 16.68 -5.48 -13.51
C ASP A 433 16.04 -6.07 -12.24
N ALA A 434 15.31 -5.25 -11.47
CA ALA A 434 14.63 -5.70 -10.24
C ALA A 434 13.44 -6.64 -10.50
N TRP A 435 12.94 -6.69 -11.74
CA TRP A 435 11.87 -7.59 -12.16
C TRP A 435 12.39 -8.82 -12.93
N ALA A 436 13.70 -8.90 -13.18
CA ALA A 436 14.33 -10.04 -13.81
C ALA A 436 14.38 -11.25 -12.84
N GLU A 437 14.26 -12.46 -13.39
CA GLU A 437 14.38 -13.70 -12.63
C GLU A 437 15.80 -14.28 -12.79
N PRO A 438 16.59 -14.37 -11.71
CA PRO A 438 17.98 -14.81 -11.81
C PRO A 438 18.15 -16.26 -12.29
N GLN A 439 17.18 -17.13 -11.98
CA GLN A 439 17.27 -18.58 -12.19
C GLN A 439 16.44 -19.08 -13.38
N GLU A 440 16.12 -18.18 -14.31
CA GLU A 440 15.30 -18.53 -15.47
C GLU A 440 16.03 -19.48 -16.45
N GLN A 441 15.33 -20.53 -16.88
CA GLN A 441 15.84 -21.53 -17.83
C GLN A 441 16.02 -20.93 -19.24
N PRO A 442 16.95 -21.43 -20.07
CA PRO A 442 17.19 -20.87 -21.41
C PRO A 442 15.96 -20.78 -22.31
N PHE A 443 15.06 -21.77 -22.26
CA PHE A 443 13.84 -21.78 -23.07
C PHE A 443 12.80 -20.76 -22.61
N GLU A 444 12.73 -20.51 -21.30
CA GLU A 444 11.85 -19.48 -20.73
C GLU A 444 12.31 -18.10 -21.18
N ARG A 445 13.63 -17.88 -21.26
CA ARG A 445 14.22 -16.64 -21.79
C ARG A 445 13.85 -16.41 -23.25
N LEU A 446 13.89 -17.45 -24.09
CA LEU A 446 13.42 -17.37 -25.47
C LEU A 446 11.94 -16.99 -25.48
N PHE A 447 11.09 -17.74 -24.79
CA PHE A 447 9.65 -17.49 -24.78
C PHE A 447 9.32 -16.10 -24.27
N ARG A 448 9.98 -15.62 -23.21
CA ARG A 448 9.82 -14.25 -22.71
C ARG A 448 10.20 -13.20 -23.74
N CYS A 449 11.29 -13.41 -24.48
CA CYS A 449 11.68 -12.55 -25.60
C CYS A 449 10.56 -12.46 -26.65
N LEU A 450 9.89 -13.59 -26.90
CA LEU A 450 8.78 -13.71 -27.84
C LEU A 450 7.41 -13.36 -27.23
N ARG A 451 7.35 -12.74 -26.04
CA ARG A 451 6.10 -12.41 -25.32
C ARG A 451 5.22 -13.63 -25.02
N ILE A 452 5.83 -14.78 -24.80
CA ILE A 452 5.20 -16.04 -24.43
C ILE A 452 5.50 -16.33 -22.96
N VAL A 453 4.46 -16.61 -22.19
CA VAL A 453 4.56 -16.94 -20.76
C VAL A 453 4.41 -18.43 -20.58
N VAL A 454 5.39 -19.06 -19.94
CA VAL A 454 5.27 -20.46 -19.49
C VAL A 454 4.48 -20.50 -18.18
N CYS A 455 3.29 -21.08 -18.22
CA CYS A 455 2.43 -21.17 -17.04
C CYS A 455 2.68 -22.44 -16.24
N ARG A 456 2.88 -23.57 -16.94
CA ARG A 456 3.07 -24.88 -16.32
C ARG A 456 3.77 -25.83 -17.28
N HIS A 457 4.58 -26.72 -16.73
CA HIS A 457 5.15 -27.86 -17.44
C HIS A 457 5.39 -29.01 -16.46
N ASN A 458 5.67 -30.20 -16.97
CA ASN A 458 5.97 -31.39 -16.17
C ASN A 458 7.38 -31.93 -16.47
N CYS A 459 8.39 -31.07 -16.40
CA CYS A 459 9.78 -31.45 -16.69
C CYS A 459 10.30 -32.58 -15.79
N HIS A 460 9.78 -32.70 -14.56
CA HIS A 460 10.14 -33.74 -13.59
C HIS A 460 9.29 -35.01 -13.69
N SER A 461 8.41 -35.10 -14.68
CA SER A 461 7.56 -36.27 -14.91
C SER A 461 8.36 -37.55 -15.12
N LYS A 462 7.97 -38.62 -14.42
CA LYS A 462 8.56 -39.94 -14.60
C LYS A 462 7.87 -40.60 -15.79
N ARG A 463 8.52 -40.46 -16.95
CA ARG A 463 8.06 -41.01 -18.24
C ARG A 463 7.57 -42.43 -18.18
N TYR A 464 8.25 -43.25 -17.40
CA TYR A 464 8.01 -44.67 -17.32
C TYR A 464 8.20 -45.14 -15.89
N LYS A 465 7.17 -45.75 -15.31
CA LYS A 465 7.21 -46.33 -13.98
C LYS A 465 6.60 -47.72 -14.05
N VAL A 466 7.36 -48.73 -13.63
CA VAL A 466 6.84 -50.10 -13.47
C VAL A 466 6.75 -50.40 -12.01
N GLU A 467 5.58 -50.82 -11.56
CA GLU A 467 5.35 -51.17 -10.17
C GLU A 467 4.79 -52.58 -10.07
N LYS A 468 5.27 -53.32 -9.09
CA LYS A 468 4.71 -54.61 -8.69
C LYS A 468 3.79 -54.34 -7.50
N ILE A 469 2.48 -54.36 -7.74
CA ILE A 469 1.46 -54.17 -6.72
C ILE A 469 1.16 -55.54 -6.12
N VAL A 470 1.63 -55.76 -4.89
CA VAL A 470 1.31 -56.95 -4.10
C VAL A 470 0.12 -56.61 -3.22
N PRO A 471 -1.08 -57.15 -3.50
CA PRO A 471 -2.27 -56.85 -2.71
C PRO A 471 -2.13 -57.41 -1.28
N LYS A 472 -2.67 -56.71 -0.29
CA LYS A 472 -2.64 -57.14 1.12
C LYS A 472 -3.39 -58.45 1.36
N SER A 473 -4.39 -58.75 0.53
CA SER A 473 -5.16 -59.99 0.61
C SER A 473 -4.47 -61.12 -0.16
N LYS A 474 -4.23 -62.25 0.50
CA LYS A 474 -3.68 -63.48 -0.12
C LYS A 474 -4.56 -64.02 -1.26
N LYS A 475 -5.84 -63.61 -1.34
CA LYS A 475 -6.78 -64.03 -2.39
C LYS A 475 -6.62 -63.26 -3.71
N LEU A 476 -5.94 -62.12 -3.70
CA LEU A 476 -5.74 -61.29 -4.89
C LEU A 476 -4.38 -61.58 -5.51
N LYS A 477 -4.35 -61.71 -6.84
CA LYS A 477 -3.10 -61.92 -7.58
C LYS A 477 -2.26 -60.64 -7.60
N THR A 478 -0.94 -60.81 -7.57
CA THR A 478 0.00 -59.70 -7.80
C THR A 478 -0.23 -59.11 -9.19
N VAL A 479 -0.25 -57.78 -9.29
CA VAL A 479 -0.44 -57.06 -10.55
C VAL A 479 0.82 -56.25 -10.85
N TYR A 480 1.29 -56.31 -12.09
CA TYR A 480 2.34 -55.44 -12.59
C TYR A 480 1.70 -54.30 -13.36
N THR A 481 1.93 -53.07 -12.92
CA THR A 481 1.46 -51.86 -13.61
C THR A 481 2.60 -51.18 -14.33
N GLU A 482 2.30 -50.60 -15.48
CA GLU A 482 3.19 -49.73 -16.24
C GLU A 482 2.47 -48.40 -16.44
N THR A 483 2.99 -47.35 -15.82
CA THR A 483 2.52 -45.99 -16.02
C THR A 483 3.47 -45.30 -16.99
N GLN A 484 2.88 -44.72 -18.04
CA GLN A 484 3.56 -43.83 -18.95
C GLN A 484 3.02 -42.42 -18.80
N GLU A 485 3.90 -41.45 -18.63
CA GLU A 485 3.55 -40.03 -18.57
C GLU A 485 4.05 -39.30 -19.82
N ARG A 486 3.27 -38.33 -20.29
CA ARG A 486 3.56 -37.51 -21.47
C ARG A 486 4.00 -36.11 -21.04
N HIS A 487 5.01 -35.57 -21.72
CA HIS A 487 5.41 -34.19 -21.48
C HIS A 487 4.38 -33.22 -22.03
N PHE A 488 4.13 -32.15 -21.28
CA PHE A 488 3.32 -31.04 -21.72
C PHE A 488 3.92 -29.70 -21.30
N LEU A 489 3.54 -28.68 -22.05
CA LEU A 489 3.87 -27.29 -21.82
C LEU A 489 2.60 -26.48 -21.99
N GLN A 490 2.27 -25.68 -20.98
CA GLN A 490 1.18 -24.73 -21.01
C GLN A 490 1.73 -23.32 -21.14
N LEU A 491 1.22 -22.59 -22.12
CA LEU A 491 1.65 -21.26 -22.47
C LEU A 491 0.46 -20.29 -22.45
N CYS A 492 0.73 -19.05 -22.04
CA CYS A 492 -0.11 -17.90 -22.36
C CYS A 492 0.60 -17.03 -23.38
N MET A 493 -0.12 -16.56 -24.40
CA MET A 493 0.46 -15.75 -25.48
C MET A 493 -0.43 -14.55 -25.80
N SER A 494 0.15 -13.44 -26.26
CA SER A 494 -0.62 -12.23 -26.54
C SER A 494 -1.57 -12.39 -27.72
N LEU A 495 -2.78 -11.82 -27.63
CA LEU A 495 -3.67 -11.64 -28.79
C LEU A 495 -3.21 -10.50 -29.71
N ALA A 496 -2.41 -9.57 -29.21
CA ALA A 496 -1.98 -8.38 -29.96
C ALA A 496 -0.75 -8.63 -30.83
N ASP A 497 0.01 -9.71 -30.56
CA ASP A 497 1.21 -10.05 -31.32
C ASP A 497 0.88 -10.94 -32.54
N PRO A 498 0.99 -10.45 -33.78
CA PRO A 498 0.64 -11.20 -34.98
C PRO A 498 1.55 -12.40 -35.25
N ARG A 499 2.68 -12.53 -34.54
CA ARG A 499 3.58 -13.69 -34.63
C ARG A 499 2.99 -14.89 -33.89
N VAL A 500 2.21 -14.67 -32.84
CA VAL A 500 1.66 -15.72 -31.98
C VAL A 500 0.80 -16.69 -32.77
N ASP A 501 -0.13 -16.18 -33.60
CA ASP A 501 -0.99 -17.02 -34.43
C ASP A 501 -0.19 -17.90 -35.39
N LYS A 502 0.90 -17.35 -35.97
CA LYS A 502 1.80 -18.11 -36.86
C LYS A 502 2.51 -19.23 -36.10
N ILE A 503 2.93 -18.98 -34.86
CA ILE A 503 3.59 -19.98 -34.01
C ILE A 503 2.60 -21.09 -33.65
N ILE A 504 1.38 -20.74 -33.22
CA ILE A 504 0.34 -21.72 -32.87
C ILE A 504 0.01 -22.59 -34.09
N ASN A 505 -0.21 -21.97 -35.26
CA ASN A 505 -0.49 -22.67 -36.51
C ASN A 505 0.67 -23.63 -36.89
N ALA A 506 1.92 -23.15 -36.82
CA ALA A 506 3.07 -23.98 -37.17
C ALA A 506 3.25 -25.17 -36.22
N LEU A 507 3.04 -24.97 -34.92
CA LEU A 507 3.05 -26.06 -33.93
C LEU A 507 1.93 -27.07 -34.22
N HIS A 508 0.74 -26.61 -34.59
CA HIS A 508 -0.38 -27.49 -34.93
C HIS A 508 -0.11 -28.34 -36.18
N MET A 509 0.56 -27.79 -37.20
CA MET A 509 0.91 -28.53 -38.42
C MET A 509 1.92 -29.67 -38.16
N GLN A 510 2.70 -29.60 -37.08
CA GLN A 510 3.66 -30.63 -36.69
C GLN A 510 2.99 -31.75 -35.87
N THR A 511 1.90 -32.33 -36.37
CA THR A 511 1.10 -33.36 -35.68
C THR A 511 1.88 -34.62 -35.31
N THR A 512 2.99 -34.90 -36.00
CA THR A 512 3.89 -36.01 -35.66
C THR A 512 4.74 -35.73 -34.42
N LEU A 513 4.92 -34.47 -34.05
CA LEU A 513 5.72 -34.02 -32.90
C LEU A 513 4.83 -33.56 -31.74
N PHE A 514 3.70 -32.93 -32.03
CA PHE A 514 2.88 -32.28 -31.01
C PHE A 514 1.38 -32.61 -31.12
N ASN A 515 0.73 -32.72 -29.97
CA ASN A 515 -0.71 -32.55 -29.82
C ASN A 515 -0.96 -31.17 -29.24
N LEU A 516 -1.70 -30.33 -29.97
CA LEU A 516 -1.93 -28.94 -29.59
C LEU A 516 -3.42 -28.68 -29.33
N PHE A 517 -3.68 -27.92 -28.27
CA PHE A 517 -5.00 -27.37 -27.96
C PHE A 517 -4.85 -25.89 -27.65
N ALA A 518 -5.60 -25.01 -28.33
CA ALA A 518 -5.53 -23.57 -28.13
C ALA A 518 -6.92 -22.95 -28.04
N VAL A 519 -7.06 -22.00 -27.09
CA VAL A 519 -8.31 -21.30 -26.81
C VAL A 519 -8.05 -19.81 -26.69
N ARG A 520 -8.90 -19.00 -27.32
CA ARG A 520 -8.98 -17.56 -27.10
C ARG A 520 -9.69 -17.29 -25.79
N ARG A 521 -9.05 -16.62 -24.85
CA ARG A 521 -9.64 -16.44 -23.51
C ARG A 521 -10.75 -15.38 -23.49
N ASP A 522 -10.66 -14.36 -24.35
CA ASP A 522 -11.64 -13.29 -24.52
C ASP A 522 -12.97 -13.79 -25.08
N THR A 523 -12.93 -14.65 -26.11
CA THR A 523 -14.12 -15.19 -26.78
C THR A 523 -14.53 -16.57 -26.28
N GLY A 524 -13.61 -17.30 -25.63
CA GLY A 524 -13.78 -18.73 -25.31
C GLY A 524 -13.71 -19.65 -26.53
N GLU A 525 -13.32 -19.13 -27.69
CA GLU A 525 -13.25 -19.87 -28.95
C GLU A 525 -12.07 -20.85 -28.95
N ILE A 526 -12.36 -22.11 -29.27
CA ILE A 526 -11.34 -23.15 -29.41
C ILE A 526 -10.89 -23.14 -30.87
N THR A 527 -9.67 -22.67 -31.15
CA THR A 527 -9.17 -22.54 -32.52
C THR A 527 -8.39 -23.76 -33.00
N HIS A 528 -7.80 -24.52 -32.08
CA HIS A 528 -7.01 -25.69 -32.40
C HIS A 528 -7.36 -26.85 -31.48
N ARG A 529 -7.49 -28.04 -32.06
CA ARG A 529 -7.73 -29.30 -31.34
C ARG A 529 -6.81 -30.40 -31.87
N PRO A 530 -6.41 -31.37 -31.04
CA PRO A 530 -5.73 -32.55 -31.54
C PRO A 530 -6.65 -33.37 -32.46
N ALA A 531 -6.06 -34.16 -33.36
CA ALA A 531 -6.80 -34.98 -34.32
C ALA A 531 -7.69 -36.05 -33.65
N SER A 532 -7.39 -36.42 -32.41
CA SER A 532 -8.17 -37.37 -31.61
C SER A 532 -8.42 -36.76 -30.23
N GLU A 533 -9.62 -36.94 -29.68
CA GLU A 533 -9.95 -36.49 -28.32
C GLU A 533 -9.07 -37.16 -27.27
N ASP A 534 -8.67 -38.41 -27.50
CA ASP A 534 -7.70 -39.13 -26.67
C ASP A 534 -6.30 -38.52 -26.75
N GLY A 535 -6.04 -37.62 -27.70
CA GLY A 535 -4.74 -36.97 -27.92
C GLY A 535 -4.24 -36.15 -26.72
N LEU A 536 -5.09 -35.81 -25.76
CA LEU A 536 -4.74 -35.03 -24.57
C LEU A 536 -4.51 -35.86 -23.28
N TRP A 537 -4.16 -37.14 -23.40
CA TRP A 537 -3.78 -37.94 -22.24
C TRP A 537 -2.48 -37.43 -21.60
N CYS A 538 -2.46 -37.28 -20.28
CA CYS A 538 -1.28 -36.89 -19.49
C CYS A 538 -0.54 -38.11 -18.97
N SER A 539 -1.29 -39.10 -18.50
CA SER A 539 -0.75 -40.40 -18.08
C SER A 539 -1.62 -41.53 -18.60
N ARG A 540 -1.00 -42.64 -18.97
CA ARG A 540 -1.70 -43.86 -19.37
C ARG A 540 -1.11 -45.07 -18.66
N ILE A 541 -1.96 -46.04 -18.33
CA ILE A 541 -1.59 -47.22 -17.55
C ILE A 541 -1.96 -48.48 -18.33
N ARG A 542 -1.10 -49.49 -18.25
CA ARG A 542 -1.45 -50.88 -18.56
C ARG A 542 -1.08 -51.79 -17.40
N SER A 543 -1.85 -52.84 -17.20
CA SER A 543 -1.68 -53.78 -16.09
C SER A 543 -1.77 -55.22 -16.58
N GLY A 544 -1.08 -56.14 -15.90
CA GLY A 544 -1.16 -57.59 -16.15
C GLY A 544 -0.72 -58.39 -14.93
N TYR A 545 -1.09 -59.67 -14.85
CA TYR A 545 -0.72 -60.54 -13.72
C TYR A 545 0.71 -61.06 -13.79
N SER A 546 1.36 -60.90 -14.95
CA SER A 546 2.79 -61.13 -15.14
C SER A 546 3.44 -59.98 -15.91
N ALA A 547 4.77 -59.89 -15.84
CA ALA A 547 5.52 -58.90 -16.60
C ALA A 547 5.34 -59.06 -18.13
N VAL A 548 5.18 -60.30 -18.61
CA VAL A 548 4.93 -60.63 -20.02
C VAL A 548 3.53 -60.20 -20.43
N GLU A 549 2.51 -60.60 -19.65
CA GLU A 549 1.12 -60.24 -19.94
C GLU A 549 0.97 -58.72 -20.01
N ARG A 550 1.51 -57.98 -19.03
CA ARG A 550 1.48 -56.51 -18.99
C ARG A 550 2.01 -55.89 -20.30
N LYS A 551 3.10 -56.41 -20.87
CA LYS A 551 3.67 -55.88 -22.12
C LYS A 551 2.76 -56.07 -23.33
N THR A 552 1.91 -57.10 -23.33
CA THR A 552 0.93 -57.38 -24.41
C THR A 552 -0.35 -56.55 -24.29
N LYS A 553 -0.65 -56.00 -23.12
CA LYS A 553 -1.87 -55.20 -22.91
C LYS A 553 -1.72 -53.80 -23.50
N ARG A 554 -2.84 -53.27 -23.99
CA ARG A 554 -2.96 -51.90 -24.49
C ARG A 554 -2.91 -50.92 -23.32
N PHE A 555 -2.28 -49.76 -23.54
CA PHE A 555 -2.37 -48.65 -22.60
C PHE A 555 -3.78 -48.03 -22.60
N THR A 556 -4.25 -47.72 -21.40
CA THR A 556 -5.50 -47.00 -21.16
C THR A 556 -5.19 -45.63 -20.55
N PRO A 557 -5.77 -44.52 -21.03
CA PRO A 557 -5.61 -43.21 -20.39
C PRO A 557 -6.03 -43.29 -18.93
N ALA A 558 -5.15 -42.89 -18.02
CA ALA A 558 -5.41 -42.82 -16.59
C ALA A 558 -5.71 -41.38 -16.13
N SER A 559 -5.07 -40.40 -16.77
CA SER A 559 -5.43 -38.99 -16.63
C SER A 559 -5.32 -38.31 -18.00
N ALA A 560 -6.24 -37.39 -18.28
CA ALA A 560 -6.28 -36.62 -19.52
C ALA A 560 -6.85 -35.24 -19.25
N PHE A 561 -6.40 -34.27 -20.03
CA PHE A 561 -7.05 -32.96 -20.09
C PHE A 561 -8.35 -33.08 -20.89
N LYS A 562 -9.42 -32.47 -20.38
CA LYS A 562 -10.68 -32.38 -21.14
C LYS A 562 -10.54 -31.25 -22.17
N ALA A 563 -10.78 -31.56 -23.44
CA ALA A 563 -10.70 -30.59 -24.54
C ALA A 563 -11.92 -29.64 -24.55
N ASP A 564 -12.14 -28.93 -23.45
CA ASP A 564 -13.28 -28.01 -23.28
C ASP A 564 -12.82 -26.57 -23.01
N LYS A 565 -13.79 -25.64 -23.11
CA LYS A 565 -13.56 -24.20 -22.88
C LYS A 565 -13.17 -23.83 -21.44
N HIS A 566 -13.23 -24.78 -20.51
CA HIS A 566 -12.93 -24.61 -19.10
C HIS A 566 -11.64 -25.30 -18.65
N LEU A 567 -10.94 -25.98 -19.58
CA LEU A 567 -9.68 -26.68 -19.32
C LEU A 567 -8.70 -25.85 -18.48
N PHE A 568 -8.51 -24.59 -18.88
CA PHE A 568 -7.57 -23.70 -18.21
C PHE A 568 -8.14 -23.08 -16.91
N ARG A 569 -9.47 -23.01 -16.77
CA ARG A 569 -10.10 -22.43 -15.57
C ARG A 569 -10.02 -23.35 -14.35
N ASN A 570 -10.13 -24.67 -14.55
CA ASN A 570 -10.36 -25.64 -13.49
C ASN A 570 -9.12 -26.47 -13.12
N THR A 571 -8.16 -26.60 -14.04
CA THR A 571 -7.11 -27.63 -13.93
C THR A 571 -5.68 -27.08 -13.99
N LEU A 572 -5.52 -25.82 -14.40
CA LEU A 572 -4.25 -25.26 -14.82
C LEU A 572 -4.10 -23.81 -14.36
N CYS A 573 -3.51 -23.60 -13.19
CA CYS A 573 -3.27 -22.27 -12.62
C CYS A 573 -1.98 -21.65 -13.19
N SER A 574 -2.09 -20.51 -13.87
CA SER A 574 -0.93 -19.64 -14.17
C SER A 574 -0.43 -18.97 -12.88
N PRO A 575 0.83 -18.49 -12.82
CA PRO A 575 1.32 -17.67 -11.71
C PRO A 575 0.37 -16.49 -11.37
N GLU A 576 -0.35 -15.97 -12.36
CA GLU A 576 -1.35 -14.88 -12.25
C GLU A 576 -2.50 -15.23 -11.30
N THR A 577 -2.90 -16.51 -11.23
CA THR A 577 -3.98 -16.96 -10.33
C THR A 577 -3.61 -16.82 -8.85
N ALA A 578 -2.31 -16.87 -8.51
CA ALA A 578 -1.84 -16.55 -7.15
C ALA A 578 -2.07 -15.07 -6.80
N PHE A 579 -2.15 -14.19 -7.79
CA PHE A 579 -2.34 -12.75 -7.63
C PHE A 579 -3.81 -12.31 -7.80
N LYS A 580 -4.76 -13.25 -7.89
CA LYS A 580 -6.21 -13.00 -8.05
C LYS A 580 -6.59 -12.19 -9.31
N HIS A 581 -5.67 -11.96 -10.25
CA HIS A 581 -5.94 -11.28 -11.50
C HIS A 581 -5.87 -12.28 -12.64
N ARG A 582 -6.92 -12.33 -13.47
CA ARG A 582 -6.93 -13.07 -14.74
C ARG A 582 -6.98 -12.06 -15.87
N PHE A 583 -6.03 -12.14 -16.79
CA PHE A 583 -6.08 -11.38 -18.02
C PHE A 583 -7.00 -12.09 -19.01
N ASN A 584 -7.84 -11.35 -19.74
CA ASN A 584 -8.72 -11.93 -20.74
C ASN A 584 -8.14 -11.82 -22.16
N ASP A 585 -7.19 -10.92 -22.38
CA ASP A 585 -6.59 -10.56 -23.66
C ASP A 585 -5.43 -11.47 -24.07
N CYS A 586 -5.58 -12.79 -23.92
CA CYS A 586 -4.54 -13.76 -24.28
C CYS A 586 -5.09 -15.08 -24.85
N TRP A 587 -4.18 -15.81 -25.48
CA TRP A 587 -4.32 -17.20 -25.86
C TRP A 587 -3.92 -18.11 -24.70
N ASP A 588 -4.73 -19.12 -24.43
CA ASP A 588 -4.34 -20.28 -23.64
C ASP A 588 -3.93 -21.43 -24.58
N VAL A 589 -2.67 -21.88 -24.49
CA VAL A 589 -2.12 -22.91 -25.38
C VAL A 589 -1.57 -24.07 -24.56
N LEU A 590 -2.02 -25.29 -24.86
CA LEU A 590 -1.48 -26.54 -24.33
C LEU A 590 -0.79 -27.30 -25.46
N ILE A 591 0.49 -27.57 -25.28
CA ILE A 591 1.31 -28.38 -26.20
C ILE A 591 1.70 -29.65 -25.47
N MET A 592 1.45 -30.81 -26.07
CA MET A 592 1.85 -32.10 -25.53
C MET A 592 2.71 -32.88 -26.51
N ASP A 593 3.72 -33.59 -26.01
CA ASP A 593 4.61 -34.43 -26.83
C ASP A 593 3.81 -35.55 -27.51
N ALA A 594 3.83 -35.63 -28.84
CA ALA A 594 3.21 -36.72 -29.57
C ALA A 594 4.01 -38.03 -29.46
N LYS A 595 5.33 -37.91 -29.25
CA LYS A 595 6.25 -39.03 -29.11
C LYS A 595 6.59 -39.22 -27.62
N ALA A 596 7.41 -40.22 -27.33
CA ALA A 596 7.99 -40.39 -26.00
C ALA A 596 9.47 -39.98 -26.08
N GLY A 597 9.79 -38.68 -25.98
CA GLY A 597 11.18 -38.17 -26.06
C GLY A 597 11.53 -37.21 -24.93
N ASP A 598 12.77 -37.18 -24.41
CA ASP A 598 13.09 -36.44 -23.18
C ASP A 598 12.59 -34.98 -23.18
N PHE A 599 12.34 -34.42 -22.00
CA PHE A 599 11.74 -33.08 -21.90
C PHE A 599 12.56 -32.01 -22.62
N GLN A 600 13.89 -32.13 -22.65
CA GLN A 600 14.75 -31.17 -23.34
C GLN A 600 14.60 -31.27 -24.85
N SER A 601 14.55 -32.47 -25.42
CA SER A 601 14.25 -32.69 -26.84
C SER A 601 12.85 -32.19 -27.23
N PHE A 602 11.87 -32.38 -26.35
CA PHE A 602 10.51 -31.85 -26.54
C PHE A 602 10.51 -30.32 -26.59
N ILE A 603 11.12 -29.65 -25.60
CA ILE A 603 11.24 -28.19 -25.57
C ILE A 603 12.06 -27.67 -26.75
N ALA A 604 13.21 -28.26 -27.06
CA ALA A 604 14.06 -27.87 -28.18
C ALA A 604 13.31 -27.94 -29.53
N SER A 605 12.38 -28.90 -29.67
CA SER A 605 11.52 -28.99 -30.85
C SER A 605 10.53 -27.83 -30.94
N ILE A 606 9.96 -27.40 -29.80
CA ILE A 606 9.07 -26.22 -29.74
C ILE A 606 9.85 -24.93 -30.03
N GLU A 607 11.03 -24.77 -29.41
CA GLU A 607 11.92 -23.63 -29.65
C GLU A 607 12.30 -23.52 -31.13
N LYS A 608 12.64 -24.65 -31.76
CA LYS A 608 12.98 -24.70 -33.19
C LYS A 608 11.82 -24.21 -34.06
N VAL A 609 10.58 -24.65 -33.79
CA VAL A 609 9.41 -24.18 -34.54
C VAL A 609 9.20 -22.67 -34.33
N ALA A 610 9.26 -22.19 -33.08
CA ALA A 610 9.09 -20.77 -32.78
C ALA A 610 10.15 -19.90 -33.49
N LEU A 611 11.43 -20.30 -33.44
CA LEU A 611 12.54 -19.62 -34.10
C LEU A 611 12.37 -19.61 -35.63
N GLN A 612 11.99 -20.74 -36.23
CA GLN A 612 11.75 -20.84 -37.67
C GLN A 612 10.61 -19.92 -38.15
N VAL A 613 9.50 -19.87 -37.40
CA VAL A 613 8.35 -19.02 -37.74
C VAL A 613 8.72 -17.53 -37.72
N ILE A 614 9.57 -17.13 -36.78
CA ILE A 614 9.99 -15.74 -36.63
C ILE A 614 11.16 -15.38 -37.55
N GLY A 615 11.87 -16.39 -38.07
CA GLY A 615 13.00 -16.22 -38.99
C GLY A 615 14.34 -16.02 -38.28
N PHE A 616 14.51 -16.56 -37.07
CA PHE A 616 15.79 -16.56 -36.36
C PHE A 616 16.46 -17.93 -36.42
N ALA A 617 17.78 -17.98 -36.58
CA ALA A 617 18.54 -19.23 -36.59
C ALA A 617 18.85 -19.75 -35.18
N SER A 618 18.84 -18.88 -34.16
CA SER A 618 19.14 -19.25 -32.77
C SER A 618 18.47 -18.35 -31.74
N ILE A 619 18.41 -18.81 -30.48
CA ILE A 619 17.96 -18.01 -29.34
C ILE A 619 18.82 -16.74 -29.20
N LYS A 620 20.14 -16.87 -29.33
CA LYS A 620 21.07 -15.73 -29.22
C LYS A 620 20.77 -14.67 -30.28
N GLU A 621 20.50 -15.08 -31.51
CA GLU A 621 20.12 -14.17 -32.59
C GLU A 621 18.79 -13.48 -32.33
N ALA A 622 17.77 -14.21 -31.86
CA ALA A 622 16.48 -13.63 -31.49
C ALA A 622 16.66 -12.53 -30.43
N LEU A 623 17.46 -12.80 -29.39
CA LEU A 623 17.75 -11.83 -28.33
C LEU A 623 18.49 -10.59 -28.85
N ILE A 624 19.51 -10.77 -29.70
CA ILE A 624 20.25 -9.65 -30.27
C ILE A 624 19.34 -8.79 -31.15
N ASN A 625 18.49 -9.41 -31.97
CA ASN A 625 17.58 -8.67 -32.83
C ASN A 625 16.52 -7.89 -32.03
N GLU A 626 15.94 -8.50 -31.00
CA GLU A 626 14.96 -7.86 -30.13
C GLU A 626 15.59 -6.71 -29.32
N GLN A 627 16.84 -6.87 -28.86
CA GLN A 627 17.62 -5.78 -28.26
C GLN A 627 17.88 -4.64 -29.27
N LYS A 628 18.23 -4.96 -30.51
CA LYS A 628 18.44 -3.96 -31.57
C LYS A 628 17.15 -3.21 -31.90
N GLN A 629 16.02 -3.91 -32.02
CA GLN A 629 14.72 -3.28 -32.27
C GLN A 629 14.36 -2.31 -31.15
N GLU A 630 14.60 -2.68 -29.90
CA GLU A 630 14.40 -1.79 -28.75
C GLU A 630 15.27 -0.52 -28.83
N LEU A 631 16.54 -0.66 -29.23
CA LEU A 631 17.44 0.47 -29.44
C LEU A 631 17.00 1.37 -30.59
N VAL A 632 16.45 0.82 -31.67
CA VAL A 632 15.91 1.59 -32.80
C VAL A 632 14.66 2.38 -32.39
N ILE A 633 13.76 1.76 -31.64
CA ILE A 633 12.57 2.44 -31.10
C ILE A 633 13.01 3.61 -30.22
N LYS A 634 14.02 3.41 -29.38
CA LYS A 634 14.60 4.47 -28.56
C LYS A 634 15.20 5.60 -29.41
N GLY A 635 16.03 5.28 -30.40
CA GLY A 635 16.68 6.28 -31.26
C GLY A 635 15.72 7.08 -32.15
N LYS A 636 14.61 6.47 -32.59
CA LYS A 636 13.56 7.20 -33.32
C LYS A 636 12.90 8.26 -32.44
N ASN A 637 12.60 7.94 -31.18
CA ASN A 637 11.97 8.88 -30.26
C ASN A 637 12.91 10.04 -29.88
N ASP A 638 14.20 9.75 -29.71
CA ASP A 638 15.21 10.77 -29.40
C ASP A 638 15.44 11.73 -30.59
N SER A 639 15.40 11.23 -31.84
CA SER A 639 15.62 12.06 -33.04
C SER A 639 14.41 12.90 -33.45
N THR A 640 13.18 12.43 -33.21
CA THR A 640 11.97 13.24 -33.44
C THR A 640 11.80 14.40 -32.46
N GLY A 641 12.51 14.39 -31.33
CA GLY A 641 12.49 15.49 -30.36
C GLY A 641 13.30 16.74 -30.77
N LEU A 642 14.18 16.62 -31.77
CA LEU A 642 15.12 17.69 -32.17
C LEU A 642 14.69 18.49 -33.41
N PHE A 643 13.62 18.09 -34.11
CA PHE A 643 13.18 18.72 -35.36
C PHE A 643 11.67 19.03 -35.39
N ALA A 644 11.17 19.90 -34.49
CA ALA A 644 9.90 20.60 -34.70
C ALA A 644 9.69 21.75 -33.69
N VAL A 645 10.47 22.84 -33.84
CA VAL A 645 10.01 24.16 -33.38
C VAL A 645 9.43 24.86 -34.61
N SER A 646 8.20 24.48 -34.97
CA SER A 646 7.37 25.16 -35.95
C SER A 646 6.14 25.70 -35.22
N SER A 647 5.98 27.01 -35.27
CA SER A 647 5.00 27.81 -34.56
C SER A 647 3.57 27.51 -35.00
N SER A 648 2.89 26.58 -34.34
CA SER A 648 1.41 26.43 -34.35
C SER A 648 0.95 25.62 -33.12
N PRO A 649 0.15 26.21 -32.19
CA PRO A 649 -0.21 25.56 -30.94
C PRO A 649 -1.54 24.80 -31.08
N THR A 650 -1.53 23.67 -31.77
CA THR A 650 -2.60 22.66 -31.66
C THR A 650 -1.95 21.29 -31.52
N LEU A 651 -1.31 21.08 -30.36
CA LEU A 651 -0.69 19.81 -29.98
C LEU A 651 -1.78 18.85 -29.49
N SER A 652 -2.14 17.88 -30.32
CA SER A 652 -2.83 16.68 -29.87
C SER A 652 -1.91 15.92 -28.90
N SER A 653 -2.38 15.68 -27.68
CA SER A 653 -1.65 15.08 -26.54
C SER A 653 -1.21 13.62 -26.73
N SER A 654 -1.32 13.03 -27.93
CA SER A 654 -1.35 11.58 -28.06
C SER A 654 -0.02 10.85 -28.24
N ASN A 655 1.15 11.50 -28.27
CA ASN A 655 2.42 10.79 -28.58
C ASN A 655 3.67 11.27 -27.81
N ARG A 656 3.56 11.72 -26.55
CA ARG A 656 4.74 11.92 -25.68
C ARG A 656 5.14 10.62 -24.98
N SER A 657 5.62 9.63 -25.72
CA SER A 657 6.27 8.46 -25.13
C SER A 657 7.77 8.73 -24.99
N THR A 658 8.18 9.47 -23.97
CA THR A 658 9.60 9.63 -23.63
C THR A 658 10.12 8.33 -23.00
N PHE A 659 11.21 7.80 -23.56
CA PHE A 659 11.86 6.59 -23.04
C PHE A 659 12.97 6.99 -22.09
N PHE A 660 12.86 6.64 -20.80
CA PHE A 660 13.99 6.85 -19.89
C PHE A 660 15.18 5.97 -20.23
N SER A 661 16.38 6.51 -20.07
CA SER A 661 17.62 5.74 -20.13
C SER A 661 17.72 4.82 -18.91
N LYS A 662 18.53 3.75 -19.01
CA LYS A 662 18.77 2.85 -17.87
C LYS A 662 19.30 3.61 -16.64
N ASN A 663 20.18 4.58 -16.85
CA ASN A 663 20.73 5.41 -15.78
C ASN A 663 19.64 6.29 -15.15
N ALA A 664 18.72 6.85 -15.95
CA ALA A 664 17.59 7.59 -15.42
C ALA A 664 16.66 6.70 -14.59
N ILE A 665 16.37 5.47 -15.04
CA ILE A 665 15.56 4.50 -14.25
C ILE A 665 16.26 4.12 -12.96
N ALA A 666 17.57 3.86 -12.98
CA ALA A 666 18.36 3.60 -11.77
C ALA A 666 18.36 4.81 -10.81
N GLY A 667 18.46 6.03 -11.34
CA GLY A 667 18.29 7.26 -10.58
C GLY A 667 16.89 7.36 -9.93
N LEU A 668 15.84 7.00 -10.67
CA LEU A 668 14.48 6.93 -10.16
C LEU A 668 14.31 5.83 -9.09
N GLN A 669 15.07 4.73 -9.13
CA GLN A 669 14.98 3.71 -8.08
C GLN A 669 15.44 4.22 -6.70
N ASN A 670 16.26 5.27 -6.64
CA ASN A 670 16.58 5.93 -5.37
C ASN A 670 15.32 6.52 -4.70
N CYS A 671 14.26 6.84 -5.44
CA CYS A 671 12.96 7.23 -4.88
C CYS A 671 12.40 6.17 -3.95
N ARG A 672 12.63 4.90 -4.25
CA ARG A 672 12.11 3.79 -3.45
C ARG A 672 12.63 3.84 -2.02
N LEU A 673 13.83 4.36 -1.82
CA LEU A 673 14.43 4.53 -0.48
C LEU A 673 13.65 5.53 0.38
N LEU A 674 12.93 6.48 -0.23
CA LEU A 674 12.04 7.39 0.51
C LEU A 674 10.90 6.65 1.20
N PHE A 675 10.36 5.62 0.55
CA PHE A 675 9.18 4.90 1.05
C PHE A 675 9.55 3.65 1.86
N LYS A 676 10.80 3.22 1.81
CA LYS A 676 11.35 2.21 2.73
C LYS A 676 11.67 2.90 4.05
N ASP A 677 11.30 2.28 5.17
CA ASP A 677 11.63 2.79 6.50
C ASP A 677 13.14 3.06 6.59
N SER A 678 13.56 4.33 6.51
CA SER A 678 14.96 4.76 6.63
C SER A 678 15.47 4.63 8.08
N PHE A 679 14.87 3.75 8.88
CA PHE A 679 15.11 3.58 10.31
C PHE A 679 15.21 2.11 10.73
N SER A 680 15.75 1.24 9.89
CA SER A 680 16.68 0.25 10.47
C SER A 680 17.91 1.03 10.88
N LYS A 681 17.89 1.63 12.08
CA LYS A 681 19.10 2.11 12.72
C LYS A 681 20.11 0.97 12.64
N GLU A 682 21.17 1.16 11.87
CA GLU A 682 22.44 0.57 12.22
C GLU A 682 22.71 1.00 13.66
N ILE A 683 22.42 0.11 14.60
CA ILE A 683 23.09 0.15 15.89
C ILE A 683 24.51 -0.34 15.56
N PRO A 684 25.54 0.51 15.61
CA PRO A 684 26.91 0.04 15.49
C PRO A 684 27.18 -0.76 16.78
N GLY A 685 27.09 -2.09 16.72
CA GLY A 685 27.36 -2.94 17.89
C GLY A 685 26.65 -4.29 17.99
N ALA A 686 25.71 -4.63 17.10
CA ALA A 686 25.13 -5.99 17.10
C ALA A 686 26.01 -6.95 16.28
N ASN A 687 26.95 -7.61 16.95
CA ASN A 687 27.80 -8.65 16.38
C ASN A 687 27.01 -9.70 15.60
N SER A 688 27.52 -10.01 14.41
CA SER A 688 27.06 -11.05 13.50
C SER A 688 27.06 -12.43 14.17
N ARG A 689 25.88 -13.00 14.44
CA ARG A 689 25.66 -14.45 14.46
C ARG A 689 24.25 -14.72 13.95
N ASN A 690 24.15 -15.14 12.69
CA ASN A 690 23.22 -16.18 12.26
C ASN A 690 23.50 -16.56 10.80
N ASP A 691 24.51 -17.42 10.62
CA ASP A 691 24.44 -18.49 9.63
C ASP A 691 23.41 -19.51 10.11
N LYS A 692 22.31 -19.68 9.35
CA LYS A 692 21.50 -20.91 9.22
C LYS A 692 20.21 -20.63 8.45
N SER A 693 20.16 -21.00 7.17
CA SER A 693 19.03 -21.73 6.57
C SER A 693 19.28 -22.05 5.10
N ALA A 694 20.23 -22.96 4.86
CA ALA A 694 20.04 -23.98 3.85
C ALA A 694 19.66 -25.29 4.57
N ILE A 695 18.91 -26.17 3.90
CA ILE A 695 18.37 -27.47 4.34
C ILE A 695 16.89 -27.42 4.76
N LEU A 696 16.02 -27.67 3.78
CA LEU A 696 14.74 -28.35 4.00
C LEU A 696 14.39 -29.14 2.72
N THR A 697 15.06 -30.26 2.54
CA THR A 697 14.59 -31.38 1.73
C THR A 697 14.42 -32.59 2.64
N SER A 698 13.34 -33.34 2.40
CA SER A 698 13.06 -34.69 2.94
C SER A 698 12.61 -34.78 4.40
N ALA A 699 11.29 -34.80 4.61
CA ALA A 699 10.60 -35.89 5.32
C ALA A 699 9.11 -35.57 5.51
N LYS A 700 8.23 -36.33 4.85
CA LYS A 700 6.99 -36.83 5.47
C LYS A 700 6.55 -38.10 4.73
N LYS A 701 6.46 -39.17 5.53
CA LYS A 701 5.79 -40.44 5.23
C LYS A 701 4.31 -40.22 4.99
#